data_AF-A0A414PXZ0-F1
#
_entry.id   AF-A0A414PXZ0-F1
#
_cell.length_a   1.000
_cell.length_b   1.000
_cell.length_c   1.000
_cell.angle_alpha   90.00
_cell.angle_beta   90.00
_cell.angle_gamma   90.00
#
_symmetry.space_group_name_H-M   'P 1'
#
loop_
_entity.id
_entity.type
_entity.pdbx_description
1 polymer ?
#
loop_
_entity_poly.entity_id
_entity_poly.type
_entity_poly.pdbx_seq_one_letter_code
_entity_poly.pdbx_strand_id
1 'polypeptide(L)'
;MEQFSQSGSRGRRRTGNEPAPHERVKSERRTNEPRRTASPHRASTNNAGRANTPAAEQTPARPKSRYIPALDGLRTLAVVAVVLYHLNLTWAQGGLLGVTIFFVLSGYLITRLLLNEVAKTGRIDLKSFWIRRIRRLVPAVVTVVFVTCALCTIFNHVMLTKMRPDILPSLLFFNNWWQIAQNVSYFNALGDPSPLTHFWSLAIEEQFYLIWPPLLFAMVSMHVSKPNTRRLVLGLAAVSALAMMVLYNPAADPSRVYYGTDTRVFSLLLGAWMAFIPDRDLAPVRLAHRLGLNRLAGAAKHDKNAEGKPSEKADESAETAPAQPSTLVRFWSSPTSIDVLGVVGLVGLAAMVALTNGYTALQYRGGTLLCSVLTLMVIAACVQPQGMVARALSAEPLVWVGKRSYSIYLWHYPLLLLMNPVANINDTPWWQYILQVLVVVAVAECSYRFIETPFRKGAFERTVSEFRDGTATPANWARAHVPVCATCAVVLVVALGGLIFVPETSALSGEGAEVLNKEAKNTAPADQQAADDTDKDNDGFPDGSYDLLMIGDSVSLRAVDSFDGVFPHSHIDAEKGRQFDAGRATFEGYLQQNLAGKIVVFALGTNGLVTDDQIDAIMADAGDKRIVVFVNTRSPQPWVGSTNQAIANAATRYKNVRVIDWYGYSANRNDLFDGDGTHLSTAGVTEYLNLIHDAVKKDLPVHPEDHVNDPQPAAVKSATDALVNALALKPHKLGTDK
;
A
#
# COMPACT_ATOMS: atom_id res chain seq x y z
N MET A 1 -36.69 -38.83 36.14
CA MET A 1 -35.55 -39.44 36.83
C MET A 1 -34.72 -38.30 37.40
N GLU A 2 -35.16 -37.75 38.54
CA GLU A 2 -34.85 -38.22 39.91
C GLU A 2 -33.40 -37.89 40.27
N GLN A 3 -33.13 -36.82 41.02
CA GLN A 3 -33.37 -36.56 42.46
C GLN A 3 -32.18 -37.00 43.34
N PHE A 4 -31.59 -36.00 44.04
CA PHE A 4 -31.19 -35.95 45.47
C PHE A 4 -30.20 -37.03 46.02
N SER A 5 -29.32 -36.82 47.01
CA SER A 5 -28.90 -35.69 47.86
C SER A 5 -27.90 -36.16 48.95
N GLN A 6 -27.42 -35.19 49.76
CA GLN A 6 -26.90 -35.29 51.15
C GLN A 6 -25.42 -35.65 51.32
N SER A 7 -24.63 -35.15 52.30
CA SER A 7 -24.75 -34.22 53.46
C SER A 7 -23.36 -34.30 54.18
N GLY A 8 -22.78 -33.32 54.90
CA GLY A 8 -23.24 -32.01 55.35
C GLY A 8 -22.30 -31.29 56.35
N SER A 9 -22.89 -30.27 57.02
CA SER A 9 -22.58 -29.59 58.32
C SER A 9 -21.26 -28.78 58.50
N ARG A 10 -21.18 -27.57 59.09
CA ARG A 10 -22.07 -26.80 60.01
C ARG A 10 -21.56 -25.34 60.26
N GLY A 11 -22.51 -24.39 60.41
CA GLY A 11 -22.45 -23.13 61.21
C GLY A 11 -21.87 -21.86 60.56
N ARG A 12 -22.41 -20.63 60.65
CA ARG A 12 -23.27 -19.99 61.68
C ARG A 12 -23.75 -18.58 61.17
N ARG A 13 -25.05 -18.24 61.38
CA ARG A 13 -25.70 -16.89 61.60
C ARG A 13 -25.39 -15.71 60.64
N ARG A 14 -26.29 -14.81 60.23
CA ARG A 14 -27.73 -14.49 60.45
C ARG A 14 -28.08 -13.40 59.41
N THR A 15 -29.09 -13.65 58.57
CA THR A 15 -30.26 -12.81 58.18
C THR A 15 -30.18 -11.27 58.31
N GLY A 16 -30.68 -10.41 57.41
CA GLY A 16 -31.60 -10.58 56.27
C GLY A 16 -32.00 -9.21 55.68
N ASN A 17 -32.63 -9.28 54.50
CA ASN A 17 -33.00 -8.23 53.53
C ASN A 17 -34.07 -7.20 53.98
N GLU A 18 -33.97 -5.97 53.41
CA GLU A 18 -34.97 -5.03 52.78
C GLU A 18 -36.46 -4.96 53.25
N PRO A 19 -37.33 -4.00 52.80
CA PRO A 19 -37.18 -2.70 52.08
C PRO A 19 -38.10 -1.51 52.56
N ALA A 20 -37.80 -0.27 52.09
CA ALA A 20 -38.67 0.90 51.76
C ALA A 20 -39.79 1.41 52.75
N PRO A 21 -40.63 2.42 52.40
CA PRO A 21 -40.44 3.87 52.60
C PRO A 21 -41.58 4.56 53.42
N HIS A 22 -41.36 5.69 54.13
CA HIS A 22 -42.49 6.54 54.59
C HIS A 22 -42.15 8.01 54.93
N GLU A 23 -43.22 8.79 54.86
CA GLU A 23 -43.47 10.23 54.92
C GLU A 23 -43.62 10.78 56.36
N ARG A 24 -43.57 12.13 56.51
CA ARG A 24 -44.02 12.99 57.66
C ARG A 24 -43.13 13.06 58.92
N VAL A 25 -43.06 14.13 59.75
CA VAL A 25 -43.36 15.59 59.81
C VAL A 25 -42.91 16.07 61.23
N LYS A 26 -42.58 17.37 61.41
CA LYS A 26 -42.40 18.17 62.68
C LYS A 26 -41.13 17.88 63.50
N SER A 27 -40.46 18.82 64.21
CA SER A 27 -40.56 20.25 64.56
C SER A 27 -39.27 20.56 65.39
N GLU A 28 -38.61 21.72 65.40
CA GLU A 28 -38.92 22.94 66.18
C GLU A 28 -37.76 23.98 66.09
N ARG A 29 -38.13 25.28 66.06
CA ARG A 29 -37.46 26.52 66.62
C ARG A 29 -36.00 26.87 66.21
N ARG A 30 -35.60 28.12 65.93
CA ARG A 30 -36.04 29.46 66.40
C ARG A 30 -35.40 30.60 65.54
N THR A 31 -36.23 31.60 65.18
CA THR A 31 -35.98 33.08 65.16
C THR A 31 -34.77 33.69 64.42
N ASN A 32 -35.00 34.40 63.31
CA ASN A 32 -35.23 35.86 63.24
C ASN A 32 -35.35 36.37 61.79
N GLU A 33 -36.56 36.78 61.41
CA GLU A 33 -36.89 37.77 60.37
C GLU A 33 -36.65 39.20 60.96
N PRO A 34 -36.74 40.36 60.24
CA PRO A 34 -37.73 40.67 59.19
C PRO A 34 -37.15 41.46 57.99
N ARG A 35 -37.82 41.70 56.84
CA ARG A 35 -39.18 42.20 56.57
C ARG A 35 -39.39 42.04 55.04
N ARG A 36 -40.38 41.29 54.51
CA ARG A 36 -41.80 41.62 54.26
C ARG A 36 -42.00 43.00 53.59
N THR A 37 -42.74 43.22 52.49
CA THR A 37 -43.96 42.56 51.98
C THR A 37 -44.36 43.07 50.58
N ALA A 38 -45.26 42.33 49.93
CA ALA A 38 -45.81 42.46 48.57
C ALA A 38 -46.91 43.54 48.36
N SER A 39 -47.09 43.95 47.07
CA SER A 39 -48.29 44.39 46.29
C SER A 39 -49.28 45.44 46.90
N PRO A 40 -50.29 46.05 46.20
CA PRO A 40 -50.80 45.94 44.82
C PRO A 40 -51.15 47.29 44.09
N HIS A 41 -51.72 47.19 42.87
CA HIS A 41 -52.47 48.17 42.04
C HIS A 41 -52.61 49.66 42.44
N ARG A 42 -52.30 50.57 41.49
CA ARG A 42 -53.07 51.81 41.25
C ARG A 42 -52.91 52.32 39.82
N ALA A 43 -54.01 52.76 39.21
CA ALA A 43 -54.09 53.38 37.90
C ALA A 43 -53.80 54.89 37.94
N SER A 44 -53.42 55.45 36.78
CA SER A 44 -53.76 56.80 36.25
C SER A 44 -52.59 57.68 35.80
N THR A 45 -52.70 58.10 34.53
CA THR A 45 -52.36 59.41 33.91
C THR A 45 -50.92 59.84 33.60
N ASN A 46 -50.70 59.97 32.28
CA ASN A 46 -50.19 61.15 31.55
C ASN A 46 -48.72 61.61 31.66
N ASN A 47 -48.04 61.39 30.52
CA ASN A 47 -47.40 62.37 29.63
C ASN A 47 -45.92 62.78 29.82
N ALA A 48 -45.22 62.66 28.68
CA ALA A 48 -44.08 63.43 28.19
C ALA A 48 -42.69 63.33 28.89
N GLY A 49 -41.70 62.80 28.15
CA GLY A 49 -40.29 63.08 28.42
C GLY A 49 -39.27 62.08 27.86
N ARG A 50 -38.85 62.27 26.61
CA ARG A 50 -37.54 61.92 25.99
C ARG A 50 -36.71 60.76 26.60
N ALA A 51 -36.47 59.73 25.79
CA ALA A 51 -35.12 59.32 25.36
C ALA A 51 -35.21 58.29 24.21
N ASN A 52 -34.85 58.70 23.00
CA ASN A 52 -34.57 57.79 21.90
C ASN A 52 -33.33 56.96 22.25
N THR A 53 -33.53 55.70 22.67
CA THR A 53 -32.46 54.71 22.66
C THR A 53 -32.26 54.27 21.20
N PRO A 54 -31.05 54.34 20.63
CA PRO A 54 -30.82 53.78 19.30
C PRO A 54 -31.09 52.29 19.38
N ALA A 55 -31.98 51.80 18.52
CA ALA A 55 -32.16 50.38 18.29
C ALA A 55 -30.77 49.77 18.06
N ALA A 56 -30.34 48.89 18.96
CA ALA A 56 -29.13 48.11 18.76
C ALA A 56 -29.24 47.45 17.39
N GLU A 57 -28.40 47.90 16.45
CA GLU A 57 -28.23 47.25 15.16
C GLU A 57 -28.03 45.76 15.43
N GLN A 58 -29.04 44.97 15.07
CA GLN A 58 -28.89 43.53 15.00
C GLN A 58 -27.88 43.28 13.89
N THR A 59 -26.62 43.12 14.28
CA THR A 59 -25.54 42.67 13.40
C THR A 59 -26.06 41.47 12.61
N PRO A 60 -26.13 41.54 11.26
CA PRO A 60 -26.72 40.46 10.48
C PRO A 60 -26.01 39.15 10.82
N ALA A 61 -26.79 38.16 11.23
CA ALA A 61 -26.29 36.86 11.65
C ALA A 61 -25.40 36.29 10.54
N ARG A 62 -24.11 36.08 10.87
CA ARG A 62 -23.06 35.64 9.96
C ARG A 62 -23.48 34.34 9.25
N PRO A 63 -23.47 34.27 7.90
CA PRO A 63 -23.75 33.02 7.20
C PRO A 63 -22.66 31.98 7.52
N LYS A 64 -23.03 30.96 8.30
CA LYS A 64 -22.18 29.81 8.63
C LYS A 64 -21.89 29.02 7.34
N SER A 65 -20.64 28.62 7.16
CA SER A 65 -20.27 27.67 6.09
C SER A 65 -21.09 26.40 6.27
N ARG A 66 -21.88 26.01 5.26
CA ARG A 66 -22.73 24.82 5.33
C ARG A 66 -21.85 23.57 5.31
N TYR A 67 -21.89 22.78 6.37
CA TYR A 67 -21.29 21.44 6.40
C TYR A 67 -22.08 20.50 5.47
N ILE A 68 -21.40 19.67 4.67
CA ILE A 68 -21.99 18.79 3.66
C ILE A 68 -21.64 17.33 4.01
N PRO A 69 -22.52 16.60 4.71
CA PRO A 69 -22.22 15.23 5.17
C PRO A 69 -21.93 14.25 4.03
N ALA A 70 -22.58 14.41 2.88
CA ALA A 70 -22.37 13.57 1.70
C ALA A 70 -20.90 13.52 1.23
N LEU A 71 -20.11 14.58 1.46
CA LEU A 71 -18.68 14.59 1.13
C LEU A 71 -17.87 13.70 2.07
N ASP A 72 -18.32 13.48 3.32
CA ASP A 72 -17.73 12.46 4.19
C ASP A 72 -18.14 11.05 3.72
N GLY A 73 -19.37 10.86 3.23
CA GLY A 73 -19.75 9.60 2.58
C GLY A 73 -18.90 9.23 1.38
N LEU A 74 -18.55 10.20 0.53
CA LEU A 74 -17.63 9.97 -0.59
C LEU A 74 -16.20 9.60 -0.11
N ARG A 75 -15.73 10.19 1.00
CA ARG A 75 -14.46 9.78 1.63
C ARG A 75 -14.50 8.34 2.14
N THR A 76 -15.66 7.87 2.59
CA THR A 76 -15.84 6.48 2.99
C THR A 76 -15.67 5.54 1.82
N LEU A 77 -16.31 5.84 0.68
CA LEU A 77 -16.12 5.03 -0.53
C LEU A 77 -14.64 5.00 -0.95
N ALA A 78 -13.97 6.15 -0.89
CA ALA A 78 -12.54 6.26 -1.20
C ALA A 78 -11.66 5.41 -0.28
N VAL A 79 -11.83 5.49 1.05
CA VAL A 79 -11.00 4.72 1.99
C VAL A 79 -11.31 3.23 1.93
N VAL A 80 -12.58 2.85 1.73
CA VAL A 80 -12.97 1.44 1.57
C VAL A 80 -12.31 0.85 0.33
N ALA A 81 -12.32 1.57 -0.81
CA ALA A 81 -11.64 1.13 -2.02
C ALA A 81 -10.13 0.90 -1.79
N VAL A 82 -9.45 1.81 -1.08
CA VAL A 82 -8.03 1.67 -0.74
C VAL A 82 -7.77 0.48 0.19
N VAL A 83 -8.62 0.25 1.18
CA VAL A 83 -8.49 -0.89 2.09
C VAL A 83 -8.69 -2.21 1.33
N LEU A 84 -9.73 -2.31 0.50
CA LEU A 84 -10.00 -3.51 -0.31
C LEU A 84 -8.84 -3.85 -1.25
N TYR A 85 -8.19 -2.84 -1.83
CA TYR A 85 -6.99 -3.02 -2.65
C TYR A 85 -5.85 -3.65 -1.84
N HIS A 86 -5.56 -3.13 -0.64
CA HIS A 86 -4.47 -3.64 0.21
C HIS A 86 -4.80 -4.94 0.97
N LEU A 87 -6.06 -5.41 0.91
CA LEU A 87 -6.43 -6.76 1.31
C LEU A 87 -6.16 -7.80 0.19
N ASN A 88 -5.60 -7.37 -0.95
CA ASN A 88 -5.31 -8.19 -2.12
C ASN A 88 -6.53 -8.94 -2.68
N LEU A 89 -7.71 -8.32 -2.60
CA LEU A 89 -8.93 -8.88 -3.18
C LEU A 89 -8.89 -8.77 -4.71
N THR A 90 -8.93 -9.92 -5.39
CA THR A 90 -8.76 -10.01 -6.86
C THR A 90 -9.79 -9.22 -7.65
N TRP A 91 -11.01 -9.05 -7.14
CA TRP A 91 -12.08 -8.28 -7.79
C TRP A 91 -12.02 -6.77 -7.51
N ALA A 92 -11.09 -6.29 -6.67
CA ALA A 92 -11.00 -4.88 -6.27
C ALA A 92 -9.61 -4.26 -6.55
N GLN A 93 -8.89 -4.75 -7.57
CA GLN A 93 -7.56 -4.26 -7.94
C GLN A 93 -7.54 -2.77 -8.33
N GLY A 94 -8.66 -2.21 -8.78
CA GLY A 94 -8.79 -0.78 -9.07
C GLY A 94 -8.97 0.09 -7.83
N GLY A 95 -9.02 -0.51 -6.63
CA GLY A 95 -9.23 0.19 -5.37
C GLY A 95 -8.17 1.25 -5.05
N LEU A 96 -6.97 1.15 -5.66
CA LEU A 96 -5.93 2.20 -5.66
C LEU A 96 -6.46 3.58 -6.12
N LEU A 97 -7.50 3.61 -6.95
CA LEU A 97 -8.16 4.83 -7.41
C LEU A 97 -8.87 5.59 -6.29
N GLY A 98 -9.10 4.99 -5.12
CA GLY A 98 -9.60 5.69 -3.95
C GLY A 98 -8.70 6.87 -3.54
N VAL A 99 -7.39 6.78 -3.77
CA VAL A 99 -6.44 7.90 -3.59
C VAL A 99 -6.76 9.06 -4.55
N THR A 100 -7.11 8.76 -5.81
CA THR A 100 -7.52 9.78 -6.78
C THR A 100 -8.80 10.50 -6.33
N ILE A 101 -9.75 9.78 -5.73
CA ILE A 101 -10.98 10.37 -5.16
C ILE A 101 -10.60 11.35 -4.03
N PHE A 102 -9.68 10.96 -3.14
CA PHE A 102 -9.16 11.85 -2.09
C PHE A 102 -8.51 13.10 -2.66
N PHE A 103 -7.65 12.98 -3.67
CA PHE A 103 -7.00 14.12 -4.30
C PHE A 103 -8.00 15.14 -4.84
N VAL A 104 -9.04 14.69 -5.57
CA VAL A 104 -10.08 15.61 -6.07
C VAL A 104 -10.86 16.26 -4.93
N LEU A 105 -11.22 15.50 -3.90
CA LEU A 105 -11.90 16.01 -2.70
C LEU A 105 -11.05 17.05 -1.97
N SER A 106 -9.76 16.78 -1.76
CA SER A 106 -8.79 17.66 -1.11
C SER A 106 -8.66 18.97 -1.88
N GLY A 107 -8.49 18.90 -3.20
CA GLY A 107 -8.47 20.06 -4.08
C GLY A 107 -9.73 20.93 -3.96
N TYR A 108 -10.91 20.30 -3.99
CA TYR A 108 -12.19 20.99 -3.86
C TYR A 108 -12.36 21.67 -2.49
N LEU A 109 -12.14 20.92 -1.41
CA LEU A 109 -12.41 21.38 -0.04
C LEU A 109 -11.45 22.46 0.44
N ILE A 110 -10.15 22.33 0.15
CA ILE A 110 -9.16 23.34 0.49
C ILE A 110 -9.46 24.64 -0.25
N THR A 111 -9.68 24.55 -1.56
CA THR A 111 -9.95 25.73 -2.38
C THR A 111 -11.24 26.41 -1.96
N ARG A 112 -12.32 25.66 -1.70
CA ARG A 112 -13.58 26.21 -1.21
C ARG A 112 -13.42 26.87 0.16
N LEU A 113 -12.64 26.29 1.06
CA LEU A 113 -12.35 26.88 2.37
C LEU A 113 -11.66 28.24 2.22
N LEU A 114 -10.62 28.33 1.38
CA LEU A 114 -9.88 29.57 1.15
C LEU A 114 -10.74 30.63 0.45
N LEU A 115 -11.51 30.25 -0.57
CA LEU A 115 -12.42 31.18 -1.26
C LEU A 115 -13.50 31.72 -0.32
N ASN A 116 -14.02 30.88 0.59
CA ASN A 116 -14.98 31.30 1.60
C ASN A 116 -14.34 32.23 2.64
N GLU A 117 -13.05 32.06 2.96
CA GLU A 117 -12.29 32.97 3.81
C GLU A 117 -12.15 34.34 3.14
N VAL A 118 -11.69 34.38 1.89
CA VAL A 118 -11.59 35.62 1.10
C VAL A 118 -12.93 36.34 1.00
N ALA A 119 -14.02 35.61 0.74
CA ALA A 119 -15.36 36.20 0.67
C ALA A 119 -15.83 36.82 1.99
N LYS A 120 -15.28 36.38 3.13
CA LYS A 120 -15.67 36.85 4.47
C LYS A 120 -14.74 37.93 5.03
N THR A 121 -13.44 37.82 4.79
CA THR A 121 -12.41 38.66 5.42
C THR A 121 -11.65 39.52 4.42
N GLY A 122 -11.85 39.32 3.12
CA GLY A 122 -11.12 40.01 2.05
C GLY A 122 -9.70 39.49 1.81
N ARG A 123 -9.19 38.55 2.61
CA ARG A 123 -7.81 38.05 2.54
C ARG A 123 -7.69 36.57 2.92
N ILE A 124 -6.56 35.95 2.61
CA ILE A 124 -6.22 34.60 3.09
C ILE A 124 -5.21 34.72 4.24
N ASP A 125 -5.51 34.15 5.40
CA ASP A 125 -4.56 34.00 6.50
C ASP A 125 -3.79 32.67 6.37
N LEU A 126 -2.65 32.72 5.67
CA LEU A 126 -1.79 31.56 5.40
C LEU A 126 -1.27 30.93 6.69
N LYS A 127 -0.88 31.75 7.67
CA LYS A 127 -0.35 31.27 8.96
C LYS A 127 -1.42 30.45 9.70
N SER A 128 -2.61 31.01 9.85
CA SER A 128 -3.71 30.30 10.51
C SER A 128 -4.15 29.07 9.72
N PHE A 129 -4.08 29.11 8.38
CA PHE A 129 -4.34 27.94 7.54
C PHE A 129 -3.37 26.79 7.84
N TRP A 130 -2.05 27.04 7.75
CA TRP A 130 -1.06 25.98 7.97
C TRP A 130 -1.05 25.47 9.40
N ILE A 131 -1.20 26.34 10.39
CA ILE A 131 -1.30 25.90 11.79
C ILE A 131 -2.49 24.95 11.99
N ARG A 132 -3.67 25.23 11.40
CA ARG A 132 -4.82 24.31 11.47
C ARG A 132 -4.53 22.97 10.79
N ARG A 133 -3.73 22.95 9.72
CA ARG A 133 -3.33 21.73 9.01
C ARG A 133 -2.33 20.92 9.84
N ILE A 134 -1.28 21.55 10.35
CA ILE A 134 -0.28 20.94 11.23
C ILE A 134 -0.96 20.30 12.44
N ARG A 135 -1.83 21.03 13.14
CA ARG A 135 -2.56 20.50 14.32
C ARG A 135 -3.48 19.32 13.99
N ARG A 136 -3.90 19.17 12.73
CA ARG A 136 -4.78 18.07 12.29
C ARG A 136 -3.98 16.85 11.82
N LEU A 137 -2.87 17.05 11.12
CA LEU A 137 -2.23 16.00 10.34
C LEU A 137 -0.99 15.45 11.05
N VAL A 138 -0.07 16.33 11.46
CA VAL A 138 1.25 15.95 11.98
C VAL A 138 1.19 15.05 13.21
N PRO A 139 0.36 15.31 14.25
CA PRO A 139 0.31 14.44 15.43
C PRO A 139 -0.05 12.99 15.10
N ALA A 140 -0.98 12.78 14.17
CA ALA A 140 -1.40 11.44 13.76
C ALA A 140 -0.31 10.72 12.95
N VAL A 141 0.34 11.43 12.03
CA VAL A 141 1.46 10.93 11.22
C VAL A 141 2.63 10.49 12.11
N VAL A 142 3.05 11.36 13.03
CA VAL A 142 4.14 11.06 13.98
C VAL A 142 3.78 9.84 14.83
N THR A 143 2.55 9.77 15.33
CA THR A 143 2.09 8.63 16.13
C THR A 143 2.18 7.32 15.34
N VAL A 144 1.69 7.31 14.10
CA VAL A 144 1.73 6.12 13.24
C VAL A 144 3.15 5.68 12.99
N VAL A 145 4.07 6.61 12.69
CA VAL A 145 5.49 6.29 12.45
C VAL A 145 6.12 5.66 13.70
N PHE A 146 6.00 6.27 14.88
CA PHE A 146 6.63 5.73 16.09
C PHE A 146 6.01 4.40 16.54
N VAL A 147 4.69 4.27 16.49
CA VAL A 147 4.02 3.03 16.88
C VAL A 147 4.31 1.92 15.87
N THR A 148 4.28 2.20 14.57
CA THR A 148 4.64 1.21 13.54
C THR A 148 6.08 0.78 13.72
N CYS A 149 7.01 1.71 13.99
CA CYS A 149 8.40 1.39 14.29
C CYS A 149 8.50 0.44 15.49
N ALA A 150 7.81 0.73 16.60
CA ALA A 150 7.80 -0.14 17.78
C ALA A 150 7.18 -1.52 17.49
N LEU A 151 6.10 -1.58 16.72
CA LEU A 151 5.47 -2.84 16.31
C LEU A 151 6.40 -3.66 15.41
N CYS A 152 7.07 -3.05 14.43
CA CYS A 152 8.06 -3.73 13.60
C CYS A 152 9.25 -4.22 14.44
N THR A 153 9.71 -3.44 15.43
CA THR A 153 10.74 -3.91 16.38
C THR A 153 10.31 -5.16 17.15
N ILE A 154 9.03 -5.36 17.43
CA ILE A 154 8.56 -6.52 18.21
C ILE A 154 8.20 -7.70 17.31
N PHE A 155 7.58 -7.44 16.15
CA PHE A 155 6.89 -8.46 15.37
C PHE A 155 7.54 -8.76 14.01
N ASN A 156 8.24 -7.79 13.40
CA ASN A 156 8.86 -7.98 12.08
C ASN A 156 10.03 -7.00 11.87
N HIS A 157 11.23 -7.46 12.25
CA HIS A 157 12.46 -6.67 12.15
C HIS A 157 12.85 -6.34 10.70
N VAL A 158 12.45 -7.15 9.72
CA VAL A 158 12.73 -6.93 8.29
C VAL A 158 11.92 -5.74 7.78
N MET A 159 10.64 -5.64 8.15
CA MET A 159 9.85 -4.44 7.85
C MET A 159 10.45 -3.18 8.49
N LEU A 160 11.06 -3.30 9.67
CA LEU A 160 11.75 -2.17 10.30
C LEU A 160 12.94 -1.69 9.47
N THR A 161 13.75 -2.59 8.91
CA THR A 161 14.91 -2.21 8.09
C THR A 161 14.47 -1.56 6.78
N LYS A 162 13.37 -2.03 6.16
CA LYS A 162 12.76 -1.38 4.99
C LYS A 162 12.16 0.00 5.31
N MET A 163 11.60 0.16 6.51
CA MET A 163 10.99 1.41 6.98
C MET A 163 12.01 2.52 7.22
N ARG A 164 13.21 2.20 7.73
CA ARG A 164 14.26 3.16 8.13
C ARG A 164 14.51 4.29 7.12
N PRO A 165 14.85 4.00 5.85
CA PRO A 165 15.12 5.05 4.86
C PRO A 165 13.87 5.90 4.54
N ASP A 166 12.67 5.38 4.78
CA ASP A 166 11.40 6.05 4.48
C ASP A 166 10.89 6.96 5.60
N ILE A 167 11.40 6.82 6.84
CA ILE A 167 10.92 7.60 8.01
C ILE A 167 11.04 9.10 7.76
N LEU A 168 12.24 9.58 7.42
CA LEU A 168 12.49 11.01 7.24
C LEU A 168 11.73 11.59 6.05
N PRO A 169 11.74 10.96 4.85
CA PRO A 169 10.90 11.38 3.73
C PRO A 169 9.40 11.41 4.04
N SER A 170 8.92 10.48 4.85
CA SER A 170 7.52 10.39 5.26
C SER A 170 7.12 11.50 6.22
N LEU A 171 7.95 11.79 7.23
CA LEU A 171 7.71 12.86 8.21
C LEU A 171 7.82 14.26 7.58
N LEU A 172 8.66 14.42 6.56
CA LEU A 172 8.86 15.67 5.83
C LEU A 172 8.00 15.81 4.57
N PHE A 173 7.10 14.86 4.31
CA PHE A 173 6.16 14.89 3.19
C PHE A 173 6.79 15.01 1.80
N PHE A 174 7.93 14.34 1.59
CA PHE A 174 8.56 14.18 0.27
C PHE A 174 8.79 12.71 -0.13
N ASN A 175 8.20 11.76 0.62
CA ASN A 175 8.34 10.33 0.40
C ASN A 175 8.10 9.89 -1.06
N ASN A 176 7.17 10.52 -1.79
CA ASN A 176 6.94 10.19 -3.20
C ASN A 176 8.17 10.46 -4.10
N TRP A 177 8.87 11.56 -3.89
CA TRP A 177 10.09 11.89 -4.65
C TRP A 177 11.29 11.06 -4.19
N TRP A 178 11.35 10.73 -2.90
CA TRP A 178 12.34 9.79 -2.38
C TRP A 178 12.21 8.42 -3.05
N GLN A 179 11.00 7.85 -3.10
CA GLN A 179 10.76 6.56 -3.75
C GLN A 179 11.11 6.57 -5.25
N ILE A 180 10.80 7.68 -5.94
CA ILE A 180 11.23 7.87 -7.34
C ILE A 180 12.76 7.87 -7.45
N ALA A 181 13.46 8.63 -6.61
CA ALA A 181 14.92 8.75 -6.66
C ALA A 181 15.62 7.42 -6.35
N GLN A 182 15.03 6.60 -5.48
CA GLN A 182 15.52 5.27 -5.12
C GLN A 182 15.07 4.16 -6.09
N ASN A 183 14.35 4.49 -7.16
CA ASN A 183 13.75 3.54 -8.11
C ASN A 183 12.94 2.41 -7.43
N VAL A 184 12.25 2.75 -6.34
CA VAL A 184 11.40 1.78 -5.61
C VAL A 184 10.12 1.57 -6.40
N SER A 185 9.87 0.33 -6.81
CA SER A 185 8.60 -0.04 -7.45
C SER A 185 7.46 -0.08 -6.43
N TYR A 186 6.32 0.53 -6.77
CA TYR A 186 5.07 0.41 -6.02
C TYR A 186 4.38 -0.94 -6.23
N PHE A 187 4.53 -1.50 -7.42
CA PHE A 187 3.74 -2.63 -7.89
C PHE A 187 4.48 -3.96 -7.80
N ASN A 188 5.80 -3.94 -8.01
CA ASN A 188 6.66 -5.12 -8.09
C ASN A 188 7.75 -5.12 -7.00
N ALA A 189 7.45 -4.64 -5.80
CA ALA A 189 8.41 -4.69 -4.70
C ALA A 189 8.76 -6.16 -4.38
N LEU A 190 10.05 -6.52 -4.41
CA LEU A 190 10.54 -7.82 -3.96
C LEU A 190 10.50 -7.86 -2.43
N GLY A 191 9.69 -8.77 -1.87
CA GLY A 191 9.50 -8.96 -0.43
C GLY A 191 8.50 -8.00 0.22
N ASP A 192 8.53 -7.92 1.57
CA ASP A 192 7.69 -6.97 2.32
C ASP A 192 8.04 -5.52 1.94
N PRO A 193 7.09 -4.72 1.41
CA PRO A 193 7.31 -3.29 1.19
C PRO A 193 7.45 -2.56 2.52
N SER A 194 8.04 -1.35 2.47
CA SER A 194 8.10 -0.49 3.64
C SER A 194 6.68 -0.21 4.18
N PRO A 195 6.43 -0.33 5.50
CA PRO A 195 5.12 -0.03 6.08
C PRO A 195 4.71 1.46 5.98
N LEU A 196 5.60 2.30 5.44
CA LEU A 196 5.34 3.71 5.17
C LEU A 196 5.13 4.01 3.69
N THR A 197 5.17 3.02 2.78
CA THR A 197 5.07 3.26 1.34
C THR A 197 3.85 4.09 0.97
N HIS A 198 2.68 3.88 1.59
CA HIS A 198 1.44 4.63 1.31
C HIS A 198 1.51 6.15 1.64
N PHE A 199 2.57 6.62 2.30
CA PHE A 199 2.79 8.05 2.57
C PHE A 199 3.13 8.85 1.32
N TRP A 200 3.47 8.20 0.19
CA TRP A 200 3.68 8.88 -1.09
C TRP A 200 2.50 9.79 -1.47
N SER A 201 1.26 9.35 -1.24
CA SER A 201 0.08 10.12 -1.63
C SER A 201 -0.18 11.27 -0.66
N LEU A 202 0.10 11.06 0.63
CA LEU A 202 0.04 12.08 1.65
C LEU A 202 1.06 13.19 1.39
N ALA A 203 2.26 12.82 0.94
CA ALA A 203 3.29 13.77 0.50
C ALA A 203 2.78 14.68 -0.62
N ILE A 204 2.12 14.13 -1.65
CA ILE A 204 1.50 14.91 -2.74
C ILE A 204 0.42 15.86 -2.21
N GLU A 205 -0.45 15.41 -1.29
CA GLU A 205 -1.47 16.28 -0.69
C GLU A 205 -0.86 17.43 0.12
N GLU A 206 0.14 17.15 0.96
CA GLU A 206 0.79 18.19 1.77
C GLU A 206 1.58 19.18 0.90
N GLN A 207 2.23 18.71 -0.17
CA GLN A 207 2.84 19.60 -1.17
C GLN A 207 1.81 20.54 -1.78
N PHE A 208 0.60 20.04 -2.09
CA PHE A 208 -0.50 20.89 -2.52
C PHE A 208 -0.96 21.87 -1.43
N TYR A 209 -1.04 21.47 -0.17
CA TYR A 209 -1.37 22.36 0.95
C TYR A 209 -0.30 23.41 1.24
N LEU A 210 0.95 23.13 0.87
CA LEU A 210 2.05 24.09 0.97
C LEU A 210 2.01 25.11 -0.17
N ILE A 211 1.79 24.65 -1.41
CA ILE A 211 1.96 25.47 -2.62
C ILE A 211 0.66 26.19 -3.04
N TRP A 212 -0.48 25.51 -3.00
CA TRP A 212 -1.73 26.07 -3.53
C TRP A 212 -2.26 27.30 -2.77
N PRO A 213 -2.26 27.36 -1.42
CA PRO A 213 -2.76 28.53 -0.71
C PRO A 213 -1.96 29.82 -0.98
N PRO A 214 -0.61 29.82 -0.99
CA PRO A 214 0.16 30.99 -1.44
C PRO A 214 -0.11 31.40 -2.89
N LEU A 215 -0.23 30.44 -3.81
CA LEU A 215 -0.58 30.74 -5.20
C LEU A 215 -1.96 31.40 -5.30
N LEU A 216 -2.96 30.87 -4.58
CA LEU A 216 -4.29 31.46 -4.54
C LEU A 216 -4.29 32.83 -3.89
N PHE A 217 -3.50 33.03 -2.83
CA PHE A 217 -3.30 34.34 -2.21
C PHE A 217 -2.72 35.33 -3.21
N ALA A 218 -1.65 34.98 -3.92
CA ALA A 218 -1.05 35.83 -4.94
C ALA A 218 -2.05 36.19 -6.06
N MET A 219 -2.81 35.21 -6.58
CA MET A 219 -3.84 35.47 -7.60
C MET A 219 -4.94 36.43 -7.11
N VAL A 220 -5.37 36.29 -5.85
CA VAL A 220 -6.37 37.18 -5.25
C VAL A 220 -5.79 38.58 -5.03
N SER A 221 -4.56 38.69 -4.52
CA SER A 221 -3.85 39.96 -4.31
C SER A 221 -3.56 40.70 -5.62
N MET A 222 -3.28 39.97 -6.71
CA MET A 222 -3.10 40.52 -8.05
C MET A 222 -4.42 40.81 -8.77
N HIS A 223 -5.56 40.63 -8.10
CA HIS A 223 -6.90 40.87 -8.65
C HIS A 223 -7.17 40.09 -9.95
N VAL A 224 -6.56 38.90 -10.08
CA VAL A 224 -6.80 38.02 -11.23
C VAL A 224 -8.26 37.63 -11.26
N SER A 225 -8.92 37.84 -12.40
CA SER A 225 -10.34 37.53 -12.54
C SER A 225 -10.59 36.04 -12.33
N LYS A 226 -11.68 35.68 -11.62
CA LYS A 226 -12.06 34.27 -11.38
C LYS A 226 -12.11 33.42 -12.67
N PRO A 227 -12.59 33.92 -13.83
CA PRO A 227 -12.53 33.18 -15.08
C PRO A 227 -11.10 32.85 -15.54
N ASN A 228 -10.17 33.80 -15.40
CA ASN A 228 -8.77 33.59 -15.80
C ASN A 228 -8.08 32.59 -14.86
N THR A 229 -8.31 32.67 -13.55
CA THR A 229 -7.83 31.66 -12.60
C THR A 229 -8.33 30.27 -12.97
N ARG A 230 -9.61 30.12 -13.30
CA ARG A 230 -10.17 28.82 -13.71
C ARG A 230 -9.52 28.27 -14.97
N ARG A 231 -9.28 29.11 -15.98
CA ARG A 231 -8.59 28.70 -17.22
C ARG A 231 -7.16 28.26 -16.94
N LEU A 232 -6.43 29.01 -16.11
CA LEU A 232 -5.06 28.67 -15.70
C LEU A 232 -5.02 27.31 -14.98
N VAL A 233 -5.88 27.12 -13.97
CA VAL A 233 -5.94 25.86 -13.19
C VAL A 233 -6.29 24.67 -14.10
N LEU A 234 -7.25 24.84 -15.02
CA LEU A 234 -7.62 23.80 -15.97
C LEU A 234 -6.49 23.49 -16.96
N GLY A 235 -5.78 24.52 -17.43
CA GLY A 235 -4.60 24.36 -18.29
C GLY A 235 -3.49 23.58 -17.59
N LEU A 236 -3.18 23.92 -16.34
CA LEU A 236 -2.19 23.19 -15.52
C LEU A 236 -2.62 21.74 -15.26
N ALA A 237 -3.92 21.50 -15.02
CA ALA A 237 -4.46 20.15 -14.89
C ALA A 237 -4.29 19.35 -16.20
N ALA A 238 -4.57 19.96 -17.35
CA ALA A 238 -4.40 19.32 -18.65
C ALA A 238 -2.91 18.99 -18.93
N VAL A 239 -1.99 19.91 -18.62
CA VAL A 239 -0.54 19.68 -18.74
C VAL A 239 -0.09 18.52 -17.86
N SER A 240 -0.54 18.46 -16.61
CA SER A 240 -0.20 17.37 -15.69
C SER A 240 -0.77 16.01 -16.15
N ALA A 241 -2.01 15.97 -16.63
CA ALA A 241 -2.61 14.75 -17.18
C ALA A 241 -1.90 14.29 -18.48
N LEU A 242 -1.52 15.24 -19.34
CA LEU A 242 -0.74 14.95 -20.55
C LEU A 242 0.67 14.46 -20.19
N ALA A 243 1.31 15.04 -19.18
CA ALA A 243 2.60 14.58 -18.69
C ALA A 243 2.53 13.12 -18.22
N MET A 244 1.48 12.72 -17.49
CA MET A 244 1.26 11.32 -17.10
C MET A 244 1.16 10.40 -18.32
N MET A 245 0.39 10.81 -19.34
CA MET A 245 0.20 10.03 -20.56
C MET A 245 1.49 9.90 -21.39
N VAL A 246 2.27 10.99 -21.51
CA VAL A 246 3.49 11.04 -22.32
C VAL A 246 4.66 10.33 -21.63
N LEU A 247 4.80 10.48 -20.31
CA LEU A 247 5.88 9.86 -19.54
C LEU A 247 5.63 8.36 -19.25
N TYR A 248 4.41 7.87 -19.46
CA TYR A 248 4.10 6.45 -19.26
C TYR A 248 4.75 5.59 -20.34
N ASN A 249 5.61 4.68 -19.89
CA ASN A 249 6.21 3.65 -20.74
C ASN A 249 5.57 2.28 -20.40
N PRO A 250 4.84 1.64 -21.33
CA PRO A 250 4.23 0.33 -21.08
C PRO A 250 5.25 -0.82 -20.93
N ALA A 251 6.49 -0.63 -21.37
CA ALA A 251 7.56 -1.62 -21.25
C ALA A 251 8.39 -1.46 -19.95
N ALA A 252 8.08 -0.47 -19.11
CA ALA A 252 8.81 -0.20 -17.88
C ALA A 252 7.87 -0.13 -16.67
N ASP A 253 8.44 -0.21 -15.47
CA ASP A 253 7.72 -0.04 -14.22
C ASP A 253 7.03 1.34 -14.16
N PRO A 254 5.71 1.41 -13.87
CA PRO A 254 4.97 2.67 -13.94
C PRO A 254 5.11 3.55 -12.69
N SER A 255 5.95 3.20 -11.72
CA SER A 255 5.98 3.88 -10.40
C SER A 255 6.38 5.34 -10.49
N ARG A 256 7.22 5.75 -11.46
CA ARG A 256 7.59 7.16 -11.65
C ARG A 256 6.38 8.05 -11.93
N VAL A 257 5.48 7.62 -12.82
CA VAL A 257 4.27 8.37 -13.18
C VAL A 257 3.14 8.15 -12.17
N TYR A 258 3.26 7.12 -11.32
CA TYR A 258 2.32 6.86 -10.24
C TYR A 258 2.60 7.74 -9.00
N TYR A 259 3.87 7.88 -8.61
CA TYR A 259 4.33 8.70 -7.49
C TYR A 259 4.52 10.17 -7.82
N GLY A 260 4.66 10.53 -9.10
CA GLY A 260 5.03 11.88 -9.50
C GLY A 260 3.96 12.92 -9.17
N THR A 261 4.32 13.95 -8.39
CA THR A 261 3.41 15.09 -8.15
C THR A 261 3.02 15.76 -9.46
N ASP A 262 3.99 15.91 -10.37
CA ASP A 262 3.83 16.45 -11.73
C ASP A 262 2.78 15.72 -12.57
N THR A 263 2.67 14.41 -12.39
CA THR A 263 1.77 13.54 -13.15
C THR A 263 0.44 13.26 -12.43
N ARG A 264 0.31 13.65 -11.15
CA ARG A 264 -0.89 13.37 -10.34
C ARG A 264 -1.65 14.64 -9.91
N VAL A 265 -0.98 15.80 -9.90
CA VAL A 265 -1.56 17.06 -9.39
C VAL A 265 -2.80 17.50 -10.17
N PHE A 266 -3.02 17.05 -11.40
CA PHE A 266 -4.26 17.31 -12.13
C PHE A 266 -5.51 16.92 -11.35
N SER A 267 -5.48 15.84 -10.55
CA SER A 267 -6.63 15.41 -9.75
C SER A 267 -7.00 16.46 -8.69
N LEU A 268 -5.99 17.00 -8.00
CA LEU A 268 -6.14 18.10 -7.03
C LEU A 268 -6.61 19.39 -7.73
N LEU A 269 -6.01 19.73 -8.87
CA LEU A 269 -6.34 20.93 -9.64
C LEU A 269 -7.76 20.89 -10.21
N LEU A 270 -8.26 19.72 -10.64
CA LEU A 270 -9.64 19.54 -11.08
C LEU A 270 -10.64 19.79 -9.94
N GLY A 271 -10.34 19.29 -8.74
CA GLY A 271 -11.10 19.62 -7.54
C GLY A 271 -11.09 21.12 -7.24
N ALA A 272 -9.90 21.74 -7.28
CA ALA A 272 -9.73 23.18 -7.07
C ALA A 272 -10.48 24.02 -8.11
N TRP A 273 -10.44 23.62 -9.38
CA TRP A 273 -11.16 24.26 -10.49
C TRP A 273 -12.66 24.30 -10.24
N MET A 274 -13.25 23.20 -9.80
CA MET A 274 -14.68 23.11 -9.51
C MET A 274 -15.08 23.98 -8.32
N ALA A 275 -14.20 24.17 -7.34
CA ALA A 275 -14.46 25.02 -6.18
C ALA A 275 -14.68 26.51 -6.52
N PHE A 276 -14.26 26.98 -7.69
CA PHE A 276 -14.56 28.34 -8.15
C PHE A 276 -16.01 28.49 -8.69
N ILE A 277 -16.70 27.37 -8.92
CA ILE A 277 -18.08 27.36 -9.40
C ILE A 277 -19.00 27.40 -8.17
N PRO A 278 -19.96 28.34 -8.08
CA PRO A 278 -20.90 28.36 -6.96
C PRO A 278 -21.72 27.08 -6.89
N ASP A 279 -22.02 26.61 -5.68
CA ASP A 279 -22.79 25.36 -5.43
C ASP A 279 -24.13 25.33 -6.19
N ARG A 280 -24.83 26.48 -6.23
CA ARG A 280 -26.08 26.66 -6.98
C ARG A 280 -25.93 26.48 -8.50
N ASP A 281 -24.74 26.74 -9.03
CA ASP A 281 -24.42 26.73 -10.46
C ASP A 281 -23.88 25.38 -10.95
N LEU A 282 -23.69 24.39 -10.06
CA LEU A 282 -23.19 23.05 -10.40
C LEU A 282 -24.25 22.15 -11.06
N ALA A 283 -25.48 22.62 -11.24
CA ALA A 283 -26.51 21.93 -12.02
C ALA A 283 -26.13 21.87 -13.52
N PRO A 284 -26.32 20.75 -14.25
CA PRO A 284 -25.82 20.55 -15.61
C PRO A 284 -26.10 21.71 -16.58
N VAL A 285 -27.34 22.23 -16.67
CA VAL A 285 -27.64 23.37 -17.56
C VAL A 285 -26.97 24.67 -17.11
N ARG A 286 -26.97 24.96 -15.80
CA ARG A 286 -26.32 26.16 -15.27
C ARG A 286 -24.80 26.07 -15.42
N LEU A 287 -24.25 24.88 -15.27
CA LEU A 287 -22.84 24.56 -15.46
C LEU A 287 -22.46 24.73 -16.94
N ALA A 288 -23.23 24.16 -17.87
CA ALA A 288 -23.02 24.32 -19.31
C ALA A 288 -23.07 25.80 -19.73
N HIS A 289 -24.03 26.56 -19.20
CA HIS A 289 -24.12 28.00 -19.41
C HIS A 289 -22.91 28.75 -18.82
N ARG A 290 -22.52 28.44 -17.57
CA ARG A 290 -21.34 29.00 -16.87
C ARG A 290 -20.01 28.71 -17.57
N LEU A 291 -19.94 27.58 -18.26
CA LEU A 291 -18.78 27.16 -19.04
C LEU A 291 -18.81 27.72 -20.46
N GLY A 292 -19.91 28.36 -20.88
CA GLY A 292 -20.05 28.92 -22.22
C GLY A 292 -20.29 27.87 -23.32
N LEU A 293 -20.62 26.63 -22.95
CA LEU A 293 -20.82 25.51 -23.90
C LEU A 293 -22.03 25.74 -24.82
N ASN A 294 -23.00 26.56 -24.40
CA ASN A 294 -24.14 26.95 -25.24
C ASN A 294 -23.71 27.74 -26.50
N ARG A 295 -22.56 28.43 -26.46
CA ARG A 295 -22.03 29.15 -27.64
C ARG A 295 -21.44 28.21 -28.69
N LEU A 296 -20.89 27.07 -28.27
CA LEU A 296 -20.37 26.03 -29.18
C LEU A 296 -21.51 25.31 -29.92
N ALA A 297 -22.63 25.06 -29.24
CA ALA A 297 -23.84 24.50 -29.86
C ALA A 297 -24.53 25.48 -30.85
N GLY A 298 -24.44 26.80 -30.59
CA GLY A 298 -24.91 27.84 -31.50
C GLY A 298 -24.03 28.01 -32.74
N ALA A 299 -22.70 27.91 -32.59
CA ALA A 299 -21.75 27.97 -33.69
C ALA A 299 -21.91 26.79 -34.67
N ALA A 300 -22.16 25.57 -34.15
CA ALA A 300 -22.42 24.39 -34.99
C ALA A 300 -23.74 24.45 -35.80
N LYS A 301 -24.68 25.32 -35.40
CA LYS A 301 -25.92 25.58 -36.16
C LYS A 301 -25.77 26.68 -37.21
N HIS A 302 -24.80 27.59 -37.04
CA HIS A 302 -24.62 28.71 -37.96
C HIS A 302 -23.92 28.33 -39.28
N ASP A 303 -23.27 27.16 -39.30
CA ASP A 303 -22.51 26.64 -40.45
C ASP A 303 -23.37 25.79 -41.42
N LYS A 304 -24.65 25.55 -41.10
CA LYS A 304 -25.56 24.74 -41.95
C LYS A 304 -26.63 25.53 -42.71
N ASN A 305 -26.70 26.85 -42.53
CA ASN A 305 -27.72 27.70 -43.17
C ASN A 305 -27.14 28.74 -44.16
N ALA A 306 -25.91 28.56 -44.62
CA ALA A 306 -25.25 29.48 -45.55
C ALA A 306 -25.31 29.02 -47.02
N GLU A 307 -26.43 28.44 -47.47
CA GLU A 307 -26.70 28.21 -48.92
C GLU A 307 -28.21 28.28 -49.17
N GLY A 308 -28.70 29.44 -49.65
CA GLY A 308 -30.10 29.64 -50.00
C GLY A 308 -30.40 31.07 -50.46
N LYS A 309 -30.81 31.21 -51.72
CA LYS A 309 -31.04 32.45 -52.50
C LYS A 309 -32.01 33.48 -51.88
N PRO A 310 -31.97 34.76 -52.34
CA PRO A 310 -32.89 35.81 -51.90
C PRO A 310 -34.19 35.82 -52.73
N SER A 311 -35.35 35.82 -52.06
CA SER A 311 -36.60 36.34 -52.65
C SER A 311 -37.65 36.75 -51.60
N GLU A 312 -38.12 37.99 -51.77
CA GLU A 312 -39.46 38.53 -51.53
C GLU A 312 -40.01 38.85 -50.12
N LYS A 313 -40.87 39.87 -50.13
CA LYS A 313 -41.34 40.77 -49.06
C LYS A 313 -42.49 40.22 -48.20
N ALA A 314 -42.68 40.91 -47.06
CA ALA A 314 -43.83 40.95 -46.13
C ALA A 314 -43.97 39.71 -45.22
N ASP A 315 -44.24 39.79 -43.92
CA ASP A 315 -45.06 40.75 -43.17
C ASP A 315 -44.55 40.93 -41.73
N GLU A 316 -44.62 42.17 -41.22
CA GLU A 316 -44.50 42.51 -39.80
C GLU A 316 -45.84 42.26 -39.09
N SER A 317 -46.07 41.06 -38.55
CA SER A 317 -47.00 40.86 -37.42
C SER A 317 -46.98 39.41 -36.94
N ALA A 318 -46.07 39.09 -36.02
CA ALA A 318 -46.27 37.97 -35.11
C ALA A 318 -45.49 38.25 -33.82
N GLU A 319 -46.25 38.59 -32.77
CA GLU A 319 -45.81 38.51 -31.38
C GLU A 319 -45.03 37.20 -31.16
N THR A 320 -43.72 37.30 -31.01
CA THR A 320 -42.88 36.15 -30.67
C THR A 320 -43.14 35.79 -29.20
N ALA A 321 -44.09 34.89 -28.98
CA ALA A 321 -44.18 34.14 -27.73
C ALA A 321 -42.80 33.50 -27.45
N PRO A 322 -42.27 33.57 -26.21
CA PRO A 322 -40.95 33.04 -25.93
C PRO A 322 -40.95 31.53 -26.19
N ALA A 323 -40.09 31.09 -27.11
CA ALA A 323 -39.93 29.69 -27.47
C ALA A 323 -39.71 28.85 -26.20
N GLN A 324 -40.65 27.94 -25.91
CA GLN A 324 -40.57 27.04 -24.76
C GLN A 324 -39.29 26.19 -24.89
N PRO A 325 -38.42 26.15 -23.86
CA PRO A 325 -37.19 25.38 -23.93
C PRO A 325 -37.50 23.90 -24.19
N SER A 326 -36.71 23.27 -25.07
CA SER A 326 -36.88 21.86 -25.44
C SER A 326 -36.89 20.95 -24.22
N THR A 327 -37.57 19.80 -24.31
CA THR A 327 -37.68 18.80 -23.23
C THR A 327 -36.33 18.40 -22.64
N LEU A 328 -35.29 18.30 -23.48
CA LEU A 328 -33.91 18.09 -23.06
C LEU A 328 -33.38 19.23 -22.19
N VAL A 329 -33.56 20.50 -22.61
CA VAL A 329 -33.12 21.66 -21.82
C VAL A 329 -33.87 21.72 -20.49
N ARG A 330 -35.16 21.39 -20.45
CA ARG A 330 -35.93 21.28 -19.19
C ARG A 330 -35.41 20.17 -18.28
N PHE A 331 -35.12 18.99 -18.83
CA PHE A 331 -34.56 17.86 -18.08
C PHE A 331 -33.20 18.20 -17.47
N TRP A 332 -32.25 18.72 -18.26
CA TRP A 332 -30.92 19.08 -17.76
C TRP A 332 -30.90 20.33 -16.84
N SER A 333 -32.02 21.07 -16.79
CA SER A 333 -32.24 22.18 -15.84
C SER A 333 -32.87 21.72 -14.52
N SER A 334 -33.37 20.49 -14.47
CA SER A 334 -34.06 19.94 -13.30
C SER A 334 -33.09 19.37 -12.25
N PRO A 335 -33.45 19.36 -10.96
CA PRO A 335 -32.64 18.74 -9.90
C PRO A 335 -32.32 17.26 -10.15
N THR A 336 -33.20 16.52 -10.83
CA THR A 336 -33.03 15.10 -11.14
C THR A 336 -31.87 14.82 -12.11
N SER A 337 -31.50 15.78 -12.96
CA SER A 337 -30.33 15.63 -13.85
C SER A 337 -29.00 15.56 -13.10
N ILE A 338 -28.91 16.19 -11.92
CA ILE A 338 -27.73 16.13 -11.06
C ILE A 338 -27.63 14.77 -10.38
N ASP A 339 -28.77 14.20 -9.96
CA ASP A 339 -28.80 12.86 -9.39
C ASP A 339 -28.39 11.80 -10.40
N VAL A 340 -28.85 11.91 -11.66
CA VAL A 340 -28.37 11.01 -12.74
C VAL A 340 -26.86 11.14 -12.91
N LEU A 341 -26.33 12.37 -12.96
CA LEU A 341 -24.89 12.60 -13.06
C LEU A 341 -24.11 11.99 -11.88
N GLY A 342 -24.64 12.13 -10.67
CA GLY A 342 -24.05 11.54 -9.46
C GLY A 342 -24.09 10.01 -9.47
N VAL A 343 -25.20 9.40 -9.92
CA VAL A 343 -25.33 7.94 -10.06
C VAL A 343 -24.36 7.41 -11.12
N VAL A 344 -24.28 8.05 -12.29
CA VAL A 344 -23.30 7.71 -13.32
C VAL A 344 -21.87 7.81 -12.77
N GLY A 345 -21.59 8.86 -12.00
CA GLY A 345 -20.30 9.02 -11.30
C GLY A 345 -20.00 7.86 -10.35
N LEU A 346 -20.96 7.50 -9.48
CA LEU A 346 -20.80 6.41 -8.51
C LEU A 346 -20.65 5.04 -9.17
N VAL A 347 -21.49 4.72 -10.15
CA VAL A 347 -21.41 3.46 -10.91
C VAL A 347 -20.11 3.39 -11.69
N GLY A 348 -19.70 4.49 -12.33
CA GLY A 348 -18.42 4.58 -13.03
C GLY A 348 -17.23 4.35 -12.08
N LEU A 349 -17.22 4.97 -10.90
CA LEU A 349 -16.17 4.74 -9.91
C LEU A 349 -16.14 3.29 -9.41
N ALA A 350 -17.30 2.69 -9.13
CA ALA A 350 -17.39 1.29 -8.72
C ALA A 350 -16.92 0.34 -9.83
N ALA A 351 -17.29 0.59 -11.08
CA ALA A 351 -16.83 -0.16 -12.25
C ALA A 351 -15.32 -0.03 -12.42
N MET A 352 -14.76 1.17 -12.24
CA MET A 352 -13.30 1.34 -12.28
C MET A 352 -12.59 0.55 -11.18
N VAL A 353 -13.12 0.54 -9.95
CA VAL A 353 -12.56 -0.28 -8.86
C VAL A 353 -12.55 -1.78 -9.20
N ALA A 354 -13.61 -2.26 -9.86
CA ALA A 354 -13.76 -3.68 -10.19
C ALA A 354 -13.03 -4.12 -11.46
N LEU A 355 -12.90 -3.24 -12.46
CA LEU A 355 -12.49 -3.62 -13.82
C LEU A 355 -11.10 -3.07 -14.22
N THR A 356 -10.48 -2.26 -13.38
CA THR A 356 -9.14 -1.69 -13.67
C THR A 356 -8.11 -2.19 -12.67
N ASN A 357 -6.83 -2.06 -13.02
CA ASN A 357 -5.72 -2.32 -12.12
C ASN A 357 -4.55 -1.38 -12.44
N GLY A 358 -3.55 -1.39 -11.56
CA GLY A 358 -2.38 -0.53 -11.65
C GLY A 358 -1.40 -0.86 -12.77
N TYR A 359 -1.53 -2.00 -13.44
CA TYR A 359 -0.60 -2.41 -14.51
C TYR A 359 -1.09 -2.01 -15.91
N THR A 360 -2.39 -1.73 -16.04
CA THR A 360 -2.99 -1.45 -17.35
C THR A 360 -2.61 -0.07 -17.90
N ALA A 361 -2.29 0.00 -19.19
CA ALA A 361 -2.02 1.26 -19.89
C ALA A 361 -3.20 2.25 -19.80
N LEU A 362 -4.43 1.74 -19.72
CA LEU A 362 -5.64 2.54 -19.53
C LEU A 362 -5.50 3.48 -18.34
N GLN A 363 -4.94 3.00 -17.22
CA GLN A 363 -4.82 3.76 -15.98
C GLN A 363 -4.02 5.06 -16.15
N TYR A 364 -2.97 5.02 -16.97
CA TYR A 364 -2.01 6.11 -17.18
C TYR A 364 -2.32 6.96 -18.41
N ARG A 365 -2.98 6.39 -19.42
CA ARG A 365 -3.39 7.10 -20.64
C ARG A 365 -4.75 7.80 -20.56
N GLY A 366 -5.38 7.83 -19.38
CA GLY A 366 -6.63 8.58 -19.18
C GLY A 366 -7.57 8.02 -18.13
N GLY A 367 -7.36 6.79 -17.66
CA GLY A 367 -8.17 6.15 -16.62
C GLY A 367 -8.16 6.94 -15.31
N THR A 368 -6.98 7.41 -14.86
CA THR A 368 -6.91 8.28 -13.68
C THR A 368 -7.67 9.60 -13.90
N LEU A 369 -7.56 10.20 -15.10
CA LEU A 369 -8.31 11.41 -15.47
C LEU A 369 -9.83 11.17 -15.46
N LEU A 370 -10.27 10.04 -16.01
CA LEU A 370 -11.67 9.62 -15.98
C LEU A 370 -12.17 9.47 -14.54
N CYS A 371 -11.39 8.82 -13.65
CA CYS A 371 -11.71 8.73 -12.23
C CYS A 371 -11.86 10.11 -11.59
N SER A 372 -10.98 11.07 -11.93
CA SER A 372 -11.13 12.44 -11.44
C SER A 372 -12.43 13.10 -11.91
N VAL A 373 -12.79 12.94 -13.19
CA VAL A 373 -14.03 13.50 -13.76
C VAL A 373 -15.27 12.86 -13.12
N LEU A 374 -15.29 11.53 -12.95
CA LEU A 374 -16.36 10.82 -12.26
C LEU A 374 -16.48 11.29 -10.81
N THR A 375 -15.35 11.56 -10.14
CA THR A 375 -15.35 12.12 -8.79
C THR A 375 -15.96 13.52 -8.75
N LEU A 376 -15.65 14.39 -9.73
CA LEU A 376 -16.29 15.71 -9.85
C LEU A 376 -17.81 15.60 -10.02
N MET A 377 -18.27 14.63 -10.81
CA MET A 377 -19.70 14.34 -10.99
C MET A 377 -20.39 13.99 -9.66
N VAL A 378 -19.76 13.13 -8.84
CA VAL A 378 -20.30 12.78 -7.52
C VAL A 378 -20.26 13.97 -6.57
N ILE A 379 -19.17 14.76 -6.54
CA ILE A 379 -19.10 15.97 -5.69
C ILE A 379 -20.19 16.97 -6.09
N ALA A 380 -20.41 17.20 -7.38
CA ALA A 380 -21.47 18.09 -7.87
C ALA A 380 -22.85 17.65 -7.36
N ALA A 381 -23.10 16.33 -7.29
CA ALA A 381 -24.32 15.77 -6.71
C ALA A 381 -24.38 15.89 -5.18
N CYS A 382 -23.28 15.63 -4.46
CA CYS A 382 -23.20 15.73 -3.00
C CYS A 382 -23.50 17.13 -2.47
N VAL A 383 -23.18 18.17 -3.25
CA VAL A 383 -23.38 19.57 -2.86
C VAL A 383 -24.85 20.00 -3.00
N GLN A 384 -25.68 19.23 -3.71
CA GLN A 384 -27.12 19.51 -3.85
C GLN A 384 -27.92 18.90 -2.69
N PRO A 385 -28.52 19.70 -1.79
CA PRO A 385 -29.10 19.18 -0.56
C PRO A 385 -30.32 18.27 -0.73
N GLN A 386 -31.02 18.38 -1.86
CA GLN A 386 -32.26 17.65 -2.12
C GLN A 386 -32.04 16.38 -2.96
N GLY A 387 -30.81 16.11 -3.41
CA GLY A 387 -30.50 14.98 -4.28
C GLY A 387 -30.53 13.63 -3.58
N MET A 388 -30.94 12.58 -4.28
CA MET A 388 -30.89 11.20 -3.81
C MET A 388 -29.47 10.76 -3.46
N VAL A 389 -28.48 11.11 -4.30
CA VAL A 389 -27.07 10.74 -4.08
C VAL A 389 -26.54 11.39 -2.81
N ALA A 390 -26.85 12.68 -2.60
CA ALA A 390 -26.46 13.40 -1.40
C ALA A 390 -27.09 12.78 -0.14
N ARG A 391 -28.37 12.37 -0.19
CA ARG A 391 -29.03 11.67 0.93
C ARG A 391 -28.39 10.33 1.24
N ALA A 392 -28.13 9.50 0.22
CA ALA A 392 -27.52 8.18 0.39
C ALA A 392 -26.13 8.29 1.02
N LEU A 393 -25.27 9.18 0.50
CA LEU A 393 -23.92 9.40 1.04
C LEU A 393 -23.91 10.14 2.37
N SER A 394 -25.02 10.76 2.78
CA SER A 394 -25.18 11.37 4.10
C SER A 394 -25.62 10.38 5.18
N ALA A 395 -25.78 9.09 4.86
CA ALA A 395 -26.10 8.07 5.84
C ALA A 395 -25.09 8.07 7.00
N GLU A 396 -25.58 8.01 8.24
CA GLU A 396 -24.74 8.18 9.44
C GLU A 396 -23.54 7.22 9.50
N PRO A 397 -23.67 5.92 9.15
CA PRO A 397 -22.51 5.02 9.14
C PRO A 397 -21.42 5.47 8.16
N LEU A 398 -21.82 5.91 6.95
CA LEU A 398 -20.89 6.41 5.95
C LEU A 398 -20.22 7.70 6.43
N VAL A 399 -20.97 8.64 7.00
CA VAL A 399 -20.40 9.88 7.54
C VAL A 399 -19.45 9.58 8.71
N TRP A 400 -19.77 8.60 9.55
CA TRP A 400 -18.95 8.20 10.69
C TRP A 400 -17.57 7.69 10.24
N VAL A 401 -17.54 6.81 9.23
CA VAL A 401 -16.29 6.31 8.63
C VAL A 401 -15.56 7.45 7.93
N GLY A 402 -16.27 8.32 7.22
CA GLY A 402 -15.70 9.41 6.43
C GLY A 402 -14.98 10.45 7.28
N LYS A 403 -15.47 10.72 8.49
CA LYS A 403 -14.80 11.58 9.48
C LYS A 403 -13.48 11.00 9.99
N ARG A 404 -13.33 9.67 9.92
CA ARG A 404 -12.15 8.90 10.36
C ARG A 404 -11.30 8.43 9.20
N SER A 405 -11.66 8.77 7.96
CA SER A 405 -11.01 8.25 6.75
C SER A 405 -9.52 8.54 6.75
N TYR A 406 -9.09 9.67 7.33
CA TYR A 406 -7.69 10.02 7.50
C TYR A 406 -6.95 9.05 8.43
N SER A 407 -7.48 8.80 9.64
CA SER A 407 -6.88 7.84 10.57
C SER A 407 -6.90 6.43 10.00
N ILE A 408 -7.99 6.01 9.35
CA ILE A 408 -8.06 4.70 8.68
C ILE A 408 -7.00 4.60 7.57
N TYR A 409 -6.85 5.64 6.75
CA TYR A 409 -5.82 5.68 5.72
C TYR A 409 -4.40 5.61 6.30
N LEU A 410 -4.13 6.24 7.44
CA LEU A 410 -2.80 6.13 8.06
C LEU A 410 -2.50 4.73 8.58
N TRP A 411 -3.46 4.10 9.27
CA TRP A 411 -3.23 2.85 9.98
C TRP A 411 -3.46 1.58 9.15
N HIS A 412 -4.27 1.62 8.09
CA HIS A 412 -4.61 0.41 7.35
C HIS A 412 -3.37 -0.30 6.82
N TYR A 413 -2.48 0.41 6.12
CA TYR A 413 -1.36 -0.21 5.44
C TYR A 413 -0.34 -0.88 6.37
N PRO A 414 0.24 -0.20 7.38
CA PRO A 414 1.19 -0.84 8.29
C PRO A 414 0.58 -2.00 9.08
N LEU A 415 -0.68 -1.88 9.50
CA LEU A 415 -1.36 -2.95 10.23
C LEU A 415 -1.65 -4.15 9.32
N LEU A 416 -2.11 -3.93 8.10
CA LEU A 416 -2.39 -5.00 7.14
C LEU A 416 -1.11 -5.76 6.76
N LEU A 417 0.02 -5.07 6.60
CA LEU A 417 1.31 -5.73 6.35
C LEU A 417 1.77 -6.56 7.57
N LEU A 418 1.64 -6.03 8.79
CA LEU A 418 1.98 -6.77 10.02
C LEU A 418 1.08 -7.99 10.23
N MET A 419 -0.21 -7.92 9.85
CA MET A 419 -1.17 -9.02 9.96
C MET A 419 -1.11 -10.01 8.78
N ASN A 420 -0.54 -9.61 7.65
CA ASN A 420 -0.32 -10.44 6.46
C ASN A 420 1.12 -10.28 5.95
N PRO A 421 2.12 -10.81 6.69
CA PRO A 421 3.50 -10.78 6.22
C PRO A 421 3.60 -11.49 4.87
N VAL A 422 4.37 -10.94 3.93
CA VAL A 422 4.54 -11.48 2.58
C VAL A 422 5.12 -12.91 2.58
N ALA A 423 5.82 -13.29 3.66
CA ALA A 423 6.24 -14.67 3.87
C ALA A 423 5.09 -15.68 4.02
N ASN A 424 3.89 -15.25 4.43
CA ASN A 424 2.75 -16.13 4.58
C ASN A 424 2.05 -16.37 3.23
N ILE A 425 2.30 -17.53 2.61
CA ILE A 425 1.69 -17.93 1.34
C ILE A 425 0.41 -18.75 1.49
N ASN A 426 -0.01 -19.03 2.72
CA ASN A 426 -1.24 -19.78 2.95
C ASN A 426 -2.45 -18.91 2.59
N ASP A 427 -3.51 -19.53 2.06
CA ASP A 427 -4.76 -18.84 1.78
C ASP A 427 -5.33 -18.21 3.06
N THR A 428 -5.59 -16.91 3.02
CA THR A 428 -6.21 -16.17 4.12
C THR A 428 -7.70 -16.50 4.19
N PRO A 429 -8.20 -17.15 5.26
CA PRO A 429 -9.62 -17.46 5.36
C PRO A 429 -10.46 -16.18 5.47
N TRP A 430 -11.69 -16.23 4.96
CA TRP A 430 -12.54 -15.04 4.81
C TRP A 430 -12.79 -14.26 6.12
N TRP A 431 -12.86 -14.96 7.27
CA TRP A 431 -13.08 -14.36 8.58
C TRP A 431 -11.88 -13.52 9.04
N GLN A 432 -10.66 -13.84 8.59
CA GLN A 432 -9.46 -13.12 8.94
C GLN A 432 -9.47 -11.72 8.30
N TYR A 433 -9.97 -11.57 7.07
CA TYR A 433 -10.17 -10.26 6.46
C TYR A 433 -11.10 -9.35 7.29
N ILE A 434 -12.19 -9.92 7.84
CA ILE A 434 -13.11 -9.17 8.70
C ILE A 434 -12.39 -8.73 9.97
N LEU A 435 -11.65 -9.63 10.62
CA LEU A 435 -10.89 -9.32 11.83
C LEU A 435 -9.86 -8.22 11.57
N GLN A 436 -9.12 -8.29 10.46
CA GLN A 436 -8.14 -7.28 10.07
C GLN A 436 -8.78 -5.89 9.89
N VAL A 437 -9.92 -5.81 9.19
CA VAL A 437 -10.66 -4.56 9.02
C VAL A 437 -11.14 -4.02 10.37
N LEU A 438 -11.61 -4.88 11.27
CA LEU A 438 -12.03 -4.48 12.62
C LEU A 438 -10.86 -3.92 13.43
N VAL A 439 -9.68 -4.54 13.36
CA VAL A 439 -8.46 -4.04 14.03
C VAL A 439 -8.07 -2.67 13.47
N VAL A 440 -8.04 -2.51 12.15
CA VAL A 440 -7.74 -1.22 11.50
C VAL A 440 -8.72 -0.14 11.95
N VAL A 441 -10.03 -0.42 11.94
CA VAL A 441 -11.06 0.54 12.36
C VAL A 441 -10.96 0.87 13.85
N ALA A 442 -10.66 -0.11 14.71
CA ALA A 442 -10.51 0.11 16.14
C ALA A 442 -9.29 0.99 16.46
N VAL A 443 -8.12 0.69 15.87
CA VAL A 443 -6.90 1.50 16.06
C VAL A 443 -7.09 2.89 15.47
N ALA A 444 -7.71 3.00 14.29
CA ALA A 444 -8.03 4.29 13.68
C ALA A 444 -8.99 5.12 14.55
N GLU A 445 -10.00 4.51 15.19
CA GLU A 445 -10.89 5.22 16.12
C GLU A 445 -10.15 5.70 17.37
N CYS A 446 -9.29 4.88 17.96
CA CYS A 446 -8.45 5.28 19.07
C CYS A 446 -7.55 6.47 18.68
N SER A 447 -6.88 6.39 17.53
CA SER A 447 -6.05 7.47 17.01
C SER A 447 -6.85 8.75 16.74
N TYR A 448 -8.03 8.62 16.12
CA TYR A 448 -8.92 9.75 15.84
C TYR A 448 -9.41 10.44 17.13
N ARG A 449 -9.80 9.66 18.13
CA ARG A 449 -10.39 10.15 19.38
C ARG A 449 -9.36 10.74 20.34
N PHE A 450 -8.20 10.10 20.48
CA PHE A 450 -7.20 10.43 21.50
C PHE A 450 -6.02 11.24 20.95
N ILE A 451 -5.76 11.21 19.65
CA ILE A 451 -4.67 11.96 19.02
C ILE A 451 -5.21 13.05 18.10
N GLU A 452 -5.93 12.71 17.03
CA GLU A 452 -6.34 13.73 16.04
C GLU A 452 -7.27 14.78 16.67
N THR A 453 -8.33 14.36 17.36
CA THR A 453 -9.36 15.28 17.86
C THR A 453 -8.86 16.26 18.93
N PRO A 454 -8.06 15.86 19.94
CA PRO A 454 -7.54 16.78 20.94
C PRO A 454 -6.60 17.84 20.34
N PHE A 455 -5.65 17.44 19.49
CA PHE A 455 -4.73 18.38 18.85
C PHE A 455 -5.46 19.32 17.89
N ARG A 456 -6.42 18.81 17.11
CA ARG A 456 -7.30 19.62 16.26
C ARG A 456 -8.10 20.68 17.04
N LYS A 457 -8.50 20.36 18.29
CA LYS A 457 -9.22 21.28 19.19
C LYS A 457 -8.30 22.17 20.05
N GLY A 458 -6.98 22.17 19.78
CA GLY A 458 -6.02 23.06 20.44
C GLY A 458 -5.58 22.60 21.84
N ALA A 459 -5.66 21.31 22.15
CA ALA A 459 -5.21 20.79 23.45
C ALA A 459 -3.74 21.17 23.75
N PHE A 460 -2.85 21.05 22.75
CA PHE A 460 -1.44 21.43 22.89
C PHE A 460 -1.25 22.89 23.31
N GLU A 461 -1.95 23.83 22.67
CA GLU A 461 -1.82 25.26 22.98
C GLU A 461 -2.36 25.60 24.36
N ARG A 462 -3.41 24.89 24.77
CA ARG A 462 -3.96 25.03 26.12
C ARG A 462 -2.93 24.58 27.15
N THR A 463 -2.31 23.41 26.97
CA THR A 463 -1.25 22.92 27.85
C THR A 463 -0.03 23.84 27.88
N VAL A 464 0.40 24.35 26.73
CA VAL A 464 1.51 25.32 26.65
C VAL A 464 1.15 26.63 27.37
N SER A 465 -0.09 27.13 27.21
CA SER A 465 -0.56 28.31 27.96
C SER A 465 -0.60 28.03 29.45
N GLU A 466 -1.13 26.88 29.89
CA GLU A 466 -1.21 26.49 31.30
C GLU A 466 0.17 26.44 31.96
N PHE A 467 1.19 25.97 31.23
CA PHE A 467 2.59 25.95 31.68
C PHE A 467 3.21 27.35 31.72
N ARG A 468 2.99 28.15 30.67
CA ARG A 468 3.49 29.53 30.60
C ARG A 468 2.88 30.42 31.68
N ASP A 469 1.59 30.25 31.93
CA ASP A 469 0.80 31.05 32.85
C ASP A 469 0.93 30.52 34.30
N GLY A 470 1.73 29.47 34.54
CA GLY A 470 2.05 28.91 35.86
C GLY A 470 0.91 28.13 36.52
N THR A 471 -0.25 28.03 35.87
CA THR A 471 -1.44 27.33 36.38
C THR A 471 -1.26 25.80 36.48
N ALA A 472 -0.36 25.23 35.70
CA ALA A 472 0.09 23.85 35.81
C ALA A 472 1.61 23.78 35.68
N THR A 473 2.28 22.97 36.51
CA THR A 473 3.70 22.67 36.34
C THR A 473 3.87 21.40 35.50
N PRO A 474 4.95 21.26 34.71
CA PRO A 474 5.22 20.03 33.94
C PRO A 474 5.21 18.77 34.83
N ALA A 475 5.73 18.86 36.06
CA ALA A 475 5.74 17.76 37.01
C ALA A 475 4.33 17.37 37.51
N ASN A 476 3.46 18.35 37.79
CA ASN A 476 2.07 18.07 38.20
C ASN A 476 1.26 17.51 37.04
N TRP A 477 1.44 18.06 35.84
CA TRP A 477 0.79 17.57 34.64
C TRP A 477 1.22 16.14 34.29
N ALA A 478 2.52 15.83 34.35
CA ALA A 478 3.03 14.48 34.13
C ALA A 478 2.48 13.49 35.16
N ARG A 479 2.41 13.89 36.45
CA ARG A 479 1.78 13.08 37.50
C ARG A 479 0.29 12.81 37.27
N ALA A 480 -0.44 13.76 36.69
CA ALA A 480 -1.84 13.58 36.34
C ALA A 480 -2.04 12.67 35.11
N HIS A 481 -1.00 12.47 34.29
CA HIS A 481 -1.07 11.71 33.03
C HIS A 481 -0.08 10.52 33.00
N VAL A 482 0.30 9.98 34.17
CA VAL A 482 1.33 8.92 34.29
C VAL A 482 1.10 7.75 33.32
N PRO A 483 -0.10 7.15 33.19
CA PRO A 483 -0.29 6.01 32.30
C PRO A 483 -0.01 6.34 30.83
N VAL A 484 -0.41 7.53 30.39
CA VAL A 484 -0.21 7.99 29.01
C VAL A 484 1.28 8.27 28.77
N CYS A 485 1.93 9.01 29.68
CA CYS A 485 3.36 9.30 29.60
C CYS A 485 4.20 8.02 29.61
N ALA A 486 3.87 7.07 30.48
CA ALA A 486 4.56 5.77 30.55
C ALA A 486 4.37 4.97 29.27
N THR A 487 3.15 4.90 28.72
CA THR A 487 2.89 4.21 27.45
C THR A 487 3.66 4.84 26.29
N CYS A 488 3.63 6.18 26.16
CA CYS A 488 4.40 6.90 25.15
C CYS A 488 5.90 6.68 25.31
N ALA A 489 6.43 6.67 26.54
CA ALA A 489 7.83 6.42 26.82
C ALA A 489 8.24 4.99 26.41
N VAL A 490 7.43 3.97 26.74
CA VAL A 490 7.69 2.59 26.34
C VAL A 490 7.71 2.45 24.82
N VAL A 491 6.70 2.99 24.12
CA VAL A 491 6.65 2.97 22.65
C VAL A 491 7.88 3.65 22.05
N LEU A 492 8.27 4.82 22.59
CA LEU A 492 9.43 5.55 22.11
C LEU A 492 10.73 4.78 22.34
N VAL A 493 10.92 4.18 23.52
CA VAL A 493 12.10 3.38 23.85
C VAL A 493 12.20 2.16 22.95
N VAL A 494 11.10 1.43 22.72
CA VAL A 494 11.07 0.27 21.83
C VAL A 494 11.34 0.68 20.38
N ALA A 495 10.73 1.77 19.91
CA ALA A 495 10.97 2.29 18.56
C ALA A 495 12.44 2.69 18.36
N LEU A 496 12.99 3.53 19.26
CA LEU A 496 14.37 3.98 19.18
C LEU A 496 15.36 2.83 19.37
N GLY A 497 15.09 1.92 20.30
CA GLY A 497 15.89 0.72 20.50
C GLY A 497 15.93 -0.15 19.24
N GLY A 498 14.79 -0.33 18.57
CA GLY A 498 14.75 -1.01 17.28
C GLY A 498 15.55 -0.30 16.20
N LEU A 499 15.46 1.02 16.09
CA LEU A 499 16.21 1.79 15.10
C LEU A 499 17.73 1.74 15.32
N ILE A 500 18.17 1.68 16.57
CA ILE A 500 19.59 1.70 16.94
C ILE A 500 20.20 0.29 16.93
N PHE A 501 19.49 -0.71 17.48
CA PHE A 501 20.08 -2.01 17.79
C PHE A 501 19.69 -3.15 16.84
N VAL A 502 18.59 -3.04 16.09
CA VAL A 502 18.29 -4.05 15.08
C VAL A 502 19.32 -3.90 13.95
N PRO A 503 20.11 -4.95 13.62
CA PRO A 503 21.05 -4.84 12.51
C PRO A 503 20.29 -4.60 11.21
N GLU A 504 20.91 -3.93 10.25
CA GLU A 504 20.39 -4.01 8.89
C GLU A 504 20.37 -5.51 8.53
N THR A 505 19.22 -6.00 8.07
CA THR A 505 19.08 -7.35 7.53
C THR A 505 19.78 -7.34 6.18
N SER A 506 21.10 -7.31 6.27
CA SER A 506 22.07 -7.19 5.21
C SER A 506 22.24 -8.55 4.58
N ALA A 507 21.34 -8.89 3.67
CA ALA A 507 21.70 -9.87 2.66
C ALA A 507 21.04 -9.60 1.30
N LEU A 508 20.25 -8.52 1.15
CA LEU A 508 19.75 -8.04 -0.14
C LEU A 508 19.33 -6.55 -0.11
N SER A 509 20.10 -5.68 0.56
CA SER A 509 20.23 -4.33 -0.01
C SER A 509 20.79 -4.49 -1.43
N GLY A 510 20.42 -3.62 -2.37
CA GLY A 510 20.89 -3.72 -3.76
C GLY A 510 22.41 -3.96 -3.84
N GLU A 511 23.16 -3.28 -2.95
CA GLU A 511 24.61 -3.40 -2.77
C GLU A 511 25.08 -4.77 -2.26
N GLY A 512 24.48 -5.34 -1.22
CA GLY A 512 24.93 -6.64 -0.68
C GLY A 512 24.77 -7.79 -1.67
N ALA A 513 23.69 -7.77 -2.45
CA ALA A 513 23.48 -8.75 -3.51
C ALA A 513 24.37 -8.52 -4.74
N GLU A 514 24.79 -7.28 -5.00
CA GLU A 514 25.78 -7.00 -6.03
C GLU A 514 27.18 -7.48 -5.63
N VAL A 515 27.53 -7.41 -4.33
CA VAL A 515 28.79 -7.97 -3.82
C VAL A 515 28.78 -9.49 -3.98
N LEU A 516 27.74 -10.18 -3.49
CA LEU A 516 27.61 -11.64 -3.66
C LEU A 516 27.60 -12.04 -5.14
N ASN A 517 26.93 -11.27 -6.01
CA ASN A 517 26.92 -11.54 -7.45
C ASN A 517 28.29 -11.30 -8.11
N LYS A 518 29.08 -10.33 -7.64
CA LYS A 518 30.47 -10.14 -8.09
C LYS A 518 31.37 -11.26 -7.61
N GLU A 519 31.22 -11.70 -6.36
CA GLU A 519 31.99 -12.81 -5.79
C GLU A 519 31.67 -14.12 -6.49
N ALA A 520 30.38 -14.44 -6.74
CA ALA A 520 29.95 -15.59 -7.53
C ALA A 520 30.50 -15.55 -8.97
N LYS A 521 30.51 -14.37 -9.62
CA LYS A 521 31.12 -14.22 -10.95
C LYS A 521 32.64 -14.33 -10.95
N ASN A 522 33.30 -14.02 -9.83
CA ASN A 522 34.76 -14.18 -9.68
C ASN A 522 35.16 -15.63 -9.34
N THR A 523 34.21 -16.47 -8.89
CA THR A 523 34.41 -17.92 -8.66
C THR A 523 34.08 -18.77 -9.88
N ALA A 524 33.53 -18.18 -10.95
CA ALA A 524 33.36 -18.86 -12.23
C ALA A 524 34.74 -19.29 -12.77
N PRO A 525 34.90 -20.53 -13.24
CA PRO A 525 36.19 -21.02 -13.71
C PRO A 525 36.69 -20.18 -14.89
N ALA A 526 37.77 -19.42 -14.67
CA ALA A 526 38.56 -18.83 -15.73
C ALA A 526 39.51 -19.92 -16.27
N ASP A 527 39.34 -20.27 -17.54
CA ASP A 527 40.24 -21.13 -18.32
C ASP A 527 40.52 -22.54 -17.74
N GLN A 528 39.54 -23.18 -17.09
CA GLN A 528 39.59 -24.62 -16.81
C GLN A 528 38.82 -25.40 -17.87
N GLN A 529 39.51 -25.84 -18.91
CA GLN A 529 39.00 -26.88 -19.79
C GLN A 529 39.21 -28.21 -19.04
N ALA A 530 38.14 -28.98 -18.81
CA ALA A 530 38.28 -30.35 -18.32
C ALA A 530 39.12 -31.17 -19.32
N ALA A 531 39.64 -32.33 -18.90
CA ALA A 531 40.50 -33.17 -19.75
C ALA A 531 39.86 -33.46 -21.13
N ASP A 532 40.71 -33.72 -22.13
CA ASP A 532 40.26 -34.05 -23.50
C ASP A 532 39.19 -35.16 -23.47
N ASP A 533 38.19 -35.07 -24.34
CA ASP A 533 36.92 -35.86 -24.36
C ASP A 533 37.13 -37.39 -24.45
N THR A 534 38.39 -37.80 -24.58
CA THR A 534 38.91 -39.16 -24.60
C THR A 534 39.09 -39.78 -23.21
N ASP A 535 39.27 -38.97 -22.15
CA ASP A 535 39.44 -39.48 -20.78
C ASP A 535 38.12 -39.31 -20.01
N LYS A 536 37.44 -40.44 -19.77
CA LYS A 536 36.13 -40.47 -19.15
C LYS A 536 36.17 -41.30 -17.88
N ASP A 537 35.48 -40.81 -16.87
CA ASP A 537 35.28 -41.51 -15.62
C ASP A 537 34.50 -42.83 -15.83
N ASN A 538 34.39 -43.61 -14.76
CA ASN A 538 33.66 -44.89 -14.79
C ASN A 538 32.16 -44.74 -15.13
N ASP A 539 31.62 -43.52 -15.06
CA ASP A 539 30.23 -43.18 -15.38
C ASP A 539 30.06 -42.61 -16.81
N GLY A 540 31.16 -42.41 -17.55
CA GLY A 540 31.17 -41.94 -18.93
C GLY A 540 31.13 -40.42 -19.09
N PHE A 541 31.50 -39.66 -18.06
CA PHE A 541 31.66 -38.20 -18.06
C PHE A 541 33.14 -37.80 -18.10
N PRO A 542 33.50 -36.60 -18.58
CA PRO A 542 34.90 -36.18 -18.69
C PRO A 542 35.62 -36.21 -17.33
N ASP A 543 36.85 -36.73 -17.32
CA ASP A 543 37.73 -36.68 -16.15
C ASP A 543 38.02 -35.21 -15.79
N GLY A 544 37.78 -34.84 -14.53
CA GLY A 544 37.88 -33.46 -14.04
C GLY A 544 36.61 -32.61 -14.22
N SER A 545 35.50 -33.20 -14.65
CA SER A 545 34.18 -32.57 -14.52
C SER A 545 33.73 -32.49 -13.06
N TYR A 546 32.83 -31.56 -12.74
CA TYR A 546 32.29 -31.45 -11.39
C TYR A 546 31.39 -32.63 -11.04
N ASP A 547 31.51 -33.17 -9.82
CA ASP A 547 30.62 -34.23 -9.31
C ASP A 547 29.15 -33.81 -9.38
N LEU A 548 28.91 -32.55 -9.03
CA LEU A 548 27.61 -31.88 -9.07
C LEU A 548 27.79 -30.45 -9.59
N LEU A 549 27.02 -30.10 -10.62
CA LEU A 549 26.88 -28.72 -11.09
C LEU A 549 25.51 -28.17 -10.70
N MET A 550 25.48 -27.14 -9.88
CA MET A 550 24.25 -26.45 -9.49
C MET A 550 24.09 -25.13 -10.24
N ILE A 551 23.01 -25.00 -11.02
CA ILE A 551 22.60 -23.76 -11.68
C ILE A 551 21.44 -23.15 -10.91
N GLY A 552 21.65 -21.98 -10.32
CA GLY A 552 20.71 -21.35 -9.40
C GLY A 552 20.38 -19.89 -9.70
N ASP A 553 19.37 -19.37 -9.02
CA ASP A 553 18.99 -17.96 -9.05
C ASP A 553 19.38 -17.21 -7.75
N SER A 554 18.70 -16.11 -7.43
CA SER A 554 18.99 -15.31 -6.24
C SER A 554 18.80 -16.07 -4.93
N VAL A 555 18.00 -17.15 -4.90
CA VAL A 555 17.85 -18.02 -3.72
C VAL A 555 19.13 -18.79 -3.46
N SER A 556 19.66 -19.46 -4.50
CA SER A 556 20.90 -20.24 -4.43
C SER A 556 22.14 -19.37 -4.23
N LEU A 557 22.09 -18.11 -4.67
CA LEU A 557 23.17 -17.14 -4.45
C LEU A 557 23.49 -16.97 -2.95
N ARG A 558 22.53 -17.20 -2.05
CA ARG A 558 22.74 -17.17 -0.59
C ARG A 558 23.54 -18.35 -0.06
N ALA A 559 23.66 -19.42 -0.83
CA ALA A 559 24.31 -20.65 -0.42
C ALA A 559 25.75 -20.79 -0.93
N VAL A 560 26.22 -19.90 -1.80
CA VAL A 560 27.54 -19.99 -2.47
C VAL A 560 28.68 -20.16 -1.46
N ASP A 561 28.77 -19.30 -0.45
CA ASP A 561 29.85 -19.35 0.56
C ASP A 561 29.85 -20.64 1.40
N SER A 562 28.71 -21.33 1.49
CA SER A 562 28.56 -22.58 2.26
C SER A 562 28.57 -23.82 1.38
N PHE A 563 28.53 -23.67 0.07
CA PHE A 563 28.35 -24.77 -0.87
C PHE A 563 29.56 -25.69 -0.88
N ASP A 564 30.78 -25.14 -0.99
CA ASP A 564 32.03 -25.91 -1.03
C ASP A 564 32.25 -26.75 0.23
N GLY A 565 31.74 -26.27 1.38
CA GLY A 565 31.80 -27.02 2.64
C GLY A 565 30.90 -28.26 2.68
N VAL A 566 29.86 -28.30 1.82
CA VAL A 566 28.95 -29.45 1.67
C VAL A 566 29.30 -30.30 0.46
N PHE A 567 29.80 -29.68 -0.61
CA PHE A 567 30.13 -30.32 -1.88
C PHE A 567 31.53 -29.91 -2.38
N PRO A 568 32.61 -30.50 -1.84
CA PRO A 568 33.99 -30.03 -2.07
C PRO A 568 34.51 -30.18 -3.51
N HIS A 569 33.97 -31.12 -4.29
CA HIS A 569 34.36 -31.37 -5.70
C HIS A 569 33.27 -30.96 -6.71
N SER A 570 32.43 -30.02 -6.30
CA SER A 570 31.25 -29.57 -7.06
C SER A 570 31.31 -28.08 -7.32
N HIS A 571 30.38 -27.57 -8.13
CA HIS A 571 30.31 -26.15 -8.44
C HIS A 571 28.88 -25.62 -8.38
N ILE A 572 28.73 -24.40 -7.87
CA ILE A 572 27.48 -23.64 -7.86
C ILE A 572 27.64 -22.37 -8.69
N ASP A 573 26.83 -22.25 -9.73
CA ASP A 573 26.69 -21.04 -10.52
C ASP A 573 25.31 -20.43 -10.25
N ALA A 574 25.29 -19.34 -9.47
CA ALA A 574 24.06 -18.66 -9.08
C ALA A 574 24.13 -17.16 -9.43
N GLU A 575 23.03 -16.59 -9.92
CA GLU A 575 22.97 -15.18 -10.27
C GLU A 575 21.64 -14.53 -9.87
N LYS A 576 21.76 -13.29 -9.39
CA LYS A 576 20.61 -12.48 -9.00
C LYS A 576 19.68 -12.24 -10.20
N GLY A 577 18.41 -12.61 -10.04
CA GLY A 577 17.39 -12.38 -11.07
C GLY A 577 17.46 -13.35 -12.25
N ARG A 578 18.30 -14.41 -12.18
CA ARG A 578 18.43 -15.39 -13.25
C ARG A 578 17.07 -16.03 -13.56
N GLN A 579 16.72 -16.00 -14.84
CA GLN A 579 15.54 -16.66 -15.39
C GLN A 579 15.90 -18.05 -15.93
N PHE A 580 14.88 -18.87 -16.16
CA PHE A 580 15.05 -20.28 -16.52
C PHE A 580 15.86 -20.48 -17.82
N ASP A 581 15.54 -19.74 -18.89
CA ASP A 581 16.27 -19.82 -20.17
C ASP A 581 17.73 -19.36 -20.05
N ALA A 582 17.98 -18.34 -19.24
CA ALA A 582 19.34 -17.88 -18.96
C ALA A 582 20.15 -18.96 -18.22
N GLY A 583 19.53 -19.67 -17.27
CA GLY A 583 20.17 -20.80 -16.60
C GLY A 583 20.44 -21.98 -17.53
N ARG A 584 19.55 -22.25 -18.50
CA ARG A 584 19.83 -23.24 -19.56
C ARG A 584 21.05 -22.84 -20.39
N ALA A 585 21.14 -21.59 -20.84
CA ALA A 585 22.29 -21.11 -21.60
C ALA A 585 23.61 -21.22 -20.79
N THR A 586 23.56 -20.95 -19.48
CA THR A 586 24.70 -21.19 -18.58
C THR A 586 25.10 -22.67 -18.57
N PHE A 587 24.12 -23.58 -18.43
CA PHE A 587 24.37 -25.02 -18.47
C PHE A 587 24.99 -25.49 -19.79
N GLU A 588 24.49 -25.01 -20.93
CA GLU A 588 25.08 -25.28 -22.25
C GLU A 588 26.55 -24.86 -22.32
N GLY A 589 26.92 -23.75 -21.67
CA GLY A 589 28.30 -23.30 -21.55
C GLY A 589 29.21 -24.27 -20.78
N TYR A 590 28.73 -24.86 -19.67
CA TYR A 590 29.49 -25.87 -18.92
C TYR A 590 29.56 -27.21 -19.67
N LEU A 591 28.54 -27.56 -20.44
CA LEU A 591 28.59 -28.72 -21.34
C LEU A 591 29.69 -28.55 -22.41
N GLN A 592 29.78 -27.38 -23.04
CA GLN A 592 30.80 -27.09 -24.06
C GLN A 592 32.24 -27.10 -23.51
N GLN A 593 32.40 -26.84 -22.21
CA GLN A 593 33.69 -26.86 -21.52
C GLN A 593 34.02 -28.21 -20.89
N ASN A 594 33.15 -29.22 -21.06
CA ASN A 594 33.29 -30.54 -20.45
C ASN A 594 33.32 -30.54 -18.90
N LEU A 595 32.78 -29.49 -18.28
CA LEU A 595 32.78 -29.32 -16.82
C LEU A 595 31.52 -29.89 -16.14
N ALA A 596 30.46 -30.14 -16.90
CA ALA A 596 29.20 -30.67 -16.35
C ALA A 596 29.20 -32.20 -16.26
N GLY A 597 29.45 -32.72 -15.06
CA GLY A 597 29.47 -34.16 -14.76
C GLY A 597 28.08 -34.80 -14.67
N LYS A 598 27.98 -35.87 -13.87
CA LYS A 598 26.83 -36.77 -13.81
C LYS A 598 25.59 -36.14 -13.20
N ILE A 599 25.74 -35.26 -12.20
CA ILE A 599 24.64 -34.66 -11.46
C ILE A 599 24.52 -33.18 -11.78
N VAL A 600 23.32 -32.75 -12.18
CA VAL A 600 23.04 -31.33 -12.43
C VAL A 600 21.81 -30.92 -11.65
N VAL A 601 21.93 -29.86 -10.85
CA VAL A 601 20.85 -29.31 -10.02
C VAL A 601 20.39 -27.98 -10.60
N PHE A 602 19.11 -27.86 -10.91
CA PHE A 602 18.47 -26.61 -11.32
C PHE A 602 17.59 -26.06 -10.20
N ALA A 603 18.01 -24.95 -9.62
CA ALA A 603 17.29 -24.19 -8.60
C ALA A 603 16.83 -22.84 -9.19
N LEU A 604 15.90 -22.92 -10.15
CA LEU A 604 15.44 -21.80 -10.96
C LEU A 604 13.90 -21.72 -10.96
N GLY A 605 13.38 -20.51 -11.12
CA GLY A 605 11.93 -20.26 -11.29
C GLY A 605 11.34 -19.27 -10.28
N THR A 606 12.17 -18.71 -9.40
CA THR A 606 11.77 -17.62 -8.51
C THR A 606 11.46 -16.35 -9.30
N ASN A 607 12.25 -16.08 -10.36
CA ASN A 607 12.24 -14.84 -11.12
C ASN A 607 11.37 -14.85 -12.39
N GLY A 608 10.61 -15.91 -12.63
CA GLY A 608 9.74 -16.02 -13.78
C GLY A 608 9.00 -17.34 -13.87
N LEU A 609 7.96 -17.36 -14.69
CA LEU A 609 7.21 -18.58 -15.01
C LEU A 609 8.12 -19.58 -15.72
N VAL A 610 8.08 -20.84 -15.28
CA VAL A 610 8.72 -21.98 -15.96
C VAL A 610 7.63 -22.80 -16.64
N THR A 611 7.91 -23.23 -17.87
CA THR A 611 7.00 -24.03 -18.70
C THR A 611 7.57 -25.41 -18.97
N ASP A 612 6.70 -26.36 -19.33
CA ASP A 612 7.10 -27.72 -19.70
C ASP A 612 8.07 -27.72 -20.90
N ASP A 613 7.86 -26.85 -21.90
CA ASP A 613 8.73 -26.73 -23.08
C ASP A 613 10.16 -26.32 -22.71
N GLN A 614 10.31 -25.40 -21.74
CA GLN A 614 11.63 -24.97 -21.27
C GLN A 614 12.36 -26.08 -20.52
N ILE A 615 11.64 -26.88 -19.73
CA ILE A 615 12.20 -28.05 -19.06
C ILE A 615 12.63 -29.10 -20.09
N ASP A 616 11.82 -29.32 -21.13
CA ASP A 616 12.14 -30.28 -22.20
C ASP A 616 13.42 -29.92 -22.93
N ALA A 617 13.66 -28.62 -23.11
CA ALA A 617 14.88 -28.10 -23.68
C ALA A 617 16.12 -28.41 -22.82
N ILE A 618 16.04 -28.21 -21.49
CA ILE A 618 17.11 -28.62 -20.57
C ILE A 618 17.34 -30.14 -20.60
N MET A 619 16.26 -30.92 -20.61
CA MET A 619 16.36 -32.38 -20.65
C MET A 619 16.98 -32.88 -21.95
N ALA A 620 16.73 -32.21 -23.08
CA ALA A 620 17.37 -32.51 -24.34
C ALA A 620 18.89 -32.29 -24.27
N ASP A 621 19.35 -31.21 -23.63
CA ASP A 621 20.78 -30.93 -23.46
C ASP A 621 21.45 -31.88 -22.46
N ALA A 622 20.74 -32.22 -21.37
CA ALA A 622 21.27 -33.06 -20.30
C ALA A 622 21.49 -34.53 -20.73
N GLY A 623 20.64 -35.03 -21.63
CA GLY A 623 20.63 -36.42 -22.08
C GLY A 623 20.05 -37.40 -21.05
N ASP A 624 20.16 -38.69 -21.32
CA ASP A 624 19.57 -39.76 -20.52
C ASP A 624 20.49 -40.32 -19.42
N LYS A 625 21.80 -40.06 -19.52
CA LYS A 625 22.82 -40.53 -18.57
C LYS A 625 22.96 -39.66 -17.33
N ARG A 626 22.66 -38.36 -17.42
CA ARG A 626 22.75 -37.44 -16.28
C ARG A 626 21.58 -37.60 -15.34
N ILE A 627 21.82 -37.38 -14.05
CA ILE A 627 20.78 -37.20 -13.05
C ILE A 627 20.45 -35.71 -13.00
N VAL A 628 19.25 -35.34 -13.44
CA VAL A 628 18.78 -33.95 -13.42
C VAL A 628 17.90 -33.75 -12.20
N VAL A 629 18.28 -32.81 -11.35
CA VAL A 629 17.57 -32.52 -10.10
C VAL A 629 16.96 -31.13 -10.20
N PHE A 630 15.64 -31.02 -10.07
CA PHE A 630 14.98 -29.72 -9.96
C PHE A 630 14.62 -29.43 -8.51
N VAL A 631 14.96 -28.23 -8.02
CA VAL A 631 14.47 -27.73 -6.74
C VAL A 631 13.24 -26.86 -7.01
N ASN A 632 12.08 -27.25 -6.49
CA ASN A 632 10.87 -26.45 -6.67
C ASN A 632 10.97 -25.14 -5.85
N THR A 633 10.22 -24.12 -6.26
CA THR A 633 10.44 -22.74 -5.81
C THR A 633 9.48 -22.32 -4.72
N ARG A 634 9.96 -21.49 -3.80
CA ARG A 634 9.18 -20.89 -2.72
C ARG A 634 9.35 -19.38 -2.78
N SER A 635 8.31 -18.69 -3.23
CA SER A 635 8.27 -17.23 -3.30
C SER A 635 6.81 -16.75 -3.35
N PRO A 636 6.47 -15.56 -2.84
CA PRO A 636 5.11 -15.00 -2.86
C PRO A 636 4.80 -14.37 -4.23
N GLN A 637 5.14 -15.08 -5.31
CA GLN A 637 4.92 -14.63 -6.69
C GLN A 637 3.79 -15.42 -7.33
N PRO A 638 2.95 -14.79 -8.16
CA PRO A 638 1.75 -15.43 -8.71
C PRO A 638 2.03 -16.60 -9.65
N TRP A 639 3.24 -16.70 -10.21
CA TRP A 639 3.63 -17.79 -11.12
C TRP A 639 4.20 -19.03 -10.43
N VAL A 640 4.56 -18.96 -9.14
CA VAL A 640 5.24 -20.07 -8.43
C VAL A 640 4.44 -21.36 -8.46
N GLY A 641 3.11 -21.28 -8.33
CA GLY A 641 2.24 -22.46 -8.43
C GLY A 641 2.37 -23.17 -9.79
N SER A 642 2.32 -22.41 -10.89
CA SER A 642 2.48 -22.96 -12.25
C SER A 642 3.89 -23.48 -12.50
N THR A 643 4.92 -22.78 -12.04
CA THR A 643 6.32 -23.21 -12.10
C THR A 643 6.53 -24.54 -11.38
N ASN A 644 6.04 -24.66 -10.14
CA ASN A 644 6.19 -25.89 -9.36
C ASN A 644 5.42 -27.06 -9.97
N GLN A 645 4.28 -26.79 -10.61
CA GLN A 645 3.54 -27.80 -11.35
C GLN A 645 4.33 -28.31 -12.56
N ALA A 646 4.96 -27.42 -13.35
CA ALA A 646 5.80 -27.83 -14.48
C ALA A 646 7.00 -28.67 -14.01
N ILE A 647 7.67 -28.26 -12.93
CA ILE A 647 8.76 -29.02 -12.31
C ILE A 647 8.29 -30.41 -11.86
N ALA A 648 7.12 -30.50 -11.20
CA ALA A 648 6.56 -31.78 -10.77
C ALA A 648 6.20 -32.68 -11.97
N ASN A 649 5.67 -32.11 -13.06
CA ASN A 649 5.36 -32.84 -14.28
C ASN A 649 6.63 -33.47 -14.89
N ALA A 650 7.78 -32.79 -14.83
CA ALA A 650 9.04 -33.28 -15.39
C ALA A 650 9.43 -34.67 -14.85
N ALA A 651 9.31 -34.90 -13.54
CA ALA A 651 9.60 -36.19 -12.90
C ALA A 651 8.68 -37.33 -13.37
N THR A 652 7.49 -37.00 -13.89
CA THR A 652 6.58 -37.99 -14.48
C THR A 652 6.94 -38.32 -15.94
N ARG A 653 7.61 -37.40 -16.63
CA ARG A 653 7.96 -37.50 -18.05
C ARG A 653 9.35 -38.09 -18.28
N TYR A 654 10.28 -37.89 -17.35
CA TYR A 654 11.67 -38.30 -17.48
C TYR A 654 12.14 -39.16 -16.29
N LYS A 655 12.72 -40.33 -16.58
CA LYS A 655 13.15 -41.29 -15.54
C LYS A 655 14.40 -40.88 -14.78
N ASN A 656 15.22 -40.02 -15.39
CA ASN A 656 16.45 -39.49 -14.82
C ASN A 656 16.26 -38.13 -14.13
N VAL A 657 15.00 -37.71 -13.92
CA VAL A 657 14.66 -36.48 -13.18
C VAL A 657 14.32 -36.80 -11.73
N ARG A 658 14.82 -35.97 -10.81
CA ARG A 658 14.41 -35.95 -9.40
C ARG A 658 13.92 -34.55 -9.05
N VAL A 659 12.91 -34.46 -8.19
CA VAL A 659 12.40 -33.17 -7.70
C VAL A 659 12.63 -33.10 -6.20
N ILE A 660 13.29 -32.03 -5.77
CA ILE A 660 13.43 -31.65 -4.36
C ILE A 660 12.28 -30.72 -4.01
N ASP A 661 11.48 -31.12 -3.03
CA ASP A 661 10.31 -30.36 -2.56
C ASP A 661 10.70 -29.31 -1.49
N TRP A 662 11.45 -28.29 -1.91
CA TRP A 662 11.77 -27.14 -1.06
C TRP A 662 10.51 -26.35 -0.65
N TYR A 663 9.53 -26.20 -1.55
CA TYR A 663 8.27 -25.52 -1.28
C TYR A 663 7.50 -26.17 -0.12
N GLY A 664 7.29 -27.49 -0.18
CA GLY A 664 6.62 -28.24 0.88
C GLY A 664 7.46 -28.35 2.14
N TYR A 665 8.77 -28.55 2.01
CA TYR A 665 9.71 -28.63 3.16
C TYR A 665 9.74 -27.34 3.98
N SER A 666 9.72 -26.20 3.30
CA SER A 666 9.72 -24.87 3.91
C SER A 666 8.33 -24.36 4.26
N ALA A 667 7.27 -25.14 4.03
CA ALA A 667 5.91 -24.76 4.37
C ALA A 667 5.80 -24.52 5.89
N ASN A 668 5.29 -23.34 6.26
CA ASN A 668 5.18 -22.86 7.64
C ASN A 668 6.52 -22.67 8.39
N ARG A 669 7.66 -22.72 7.69
CA ARG A 669 9.00 -22.45 8.24
C ARG A 669 9.55 -21.11 7.74
N ASN A 670 8.87 -20.03 8.09
CA ASN A 670 9.25 -18.68 7.68
C ASN A 670 10.61 -18.23 8.29
N ASP A 671 11.09 -18.93 9.32
CA ASP A 671 12.41 -18.77 9.95
C ASP A 671 13.58 -19.11 9.02
N LEU A 672 13.35 -19.91 7.96
CA LEU A 672 14.36 -20.22 6.95
C LEU A 672 14.59 -19.09 5.94
N PHE A 673 13.85 -17.99 6.04
CA PHE A 673 13.91 -16.90 5.09
C PHE A 673 14.22 -15.58 5.79
N ASP A 674 14.76 -14.61 5.05
CA ASP A 674 15.01 -13.25 5.51
C ASP A 674 13.72 -12.40 5.59
N GLY A 675 12.58 -13.03 5.92
CA GLY A 675 11.28 -12.39 6.07
C GLY A 675 10.53 -12.06 4.77
N ASP A 676 11.17 -12.08 3.61
CA ASP A 676 10.52 -11.89 2.31
C ASP A 676 9.85 -13.15 1.74
N GLY A 677 9.98 -14.28 2.44
CA GLY A 677 9.45 -15.58 2.04
C GLY A 677 10.07 -16.17 0.78
N THR A 678 11.25 -15.68 0.38
CA THR A 678 11.97 -16.08 -0.84
C THR A 678 13.44 -16.38 -0.57
N HIS A 679 14.18 -15.42 0.00
CA HIS A 679 15.62 -15.53 0.17
C HIS A 679 15.99 -16.18 1.49
N LEU A 680 16.98 -17.08 1.45
CA LEU A 680 17.38 -17.92 2.59
C LEU A 680 18.03 -17.08 3.71
N SER A 681 17.60 -17.34 4.94
CA SER A 681 18.34 -16.96 6.15
C SER A 681 19.57 -17.86 6.31
N THR A 682 20.47 -17.55 7.26
CA THR A 682 21.62 -18.42 7.55
C THR A 682 21.21 -19.86 7.89
N ALA A 683 20.16 -20.03 8.70
CA ALA A 683 19.61 -21.36 8.99
C ALA A 683 18.97 -22.00 7.74
N GLY A 684 18.30 -21.19 6.92
CA GLY A 684 17.74 -21.60 5.64
C GLY A 684 18.78 -22.15 4.67
N VAL A 685 19.96 -21.52 4.58
CA VAL A 685 21.08 -22.00 3.73
C VAL A 685 21.50 -23.41 4.12
N THR A 686 21.72 -23.66 5.41
CA THR A 686 22.11 -24.98 5.91
C THR A 686 21.06 -26.03 5.56
N GLU A 687 19.79 -25.74 5.82
CA GLU A 687 18.69 -26.65 5.57
C GLU A 687 18.47 -26.91 4.07
N TYR A 688 18.62 -25.88 3.25
CA TYR A 688 18.51 -25.94 1.80
C TYR A 688 19.61 -26.83 1.19
N LEU A 689 20.87 -26.63 1.59
CA LEU A 689 21.99 -27.47 1.13
C LEU A 689 21.89 -28.91 1.63
N ASN A 690 21.47 -29.12 2.88
CA ASN A 690 21.25 -30.46 3.42
C ASN A 690 20.18 -31.23 2.62
N LEU A 691 19.10 -30.56 2.23
CA LEU A 691 18.03 -31.17 1.43
C LEU A 691 18.55 -31.60 0.05
N ILE A 692 19.41 -30.80 -0.58
CA ILE A 692 20.07 -31.14 -1.85
C ILE A 692 21.04 -32.31 -1.65
N HIS A 693 21.90 -32.24 -0.63
CA HIS A 693 22.87 -33.28 -0.32
C HIS A 693 22.18 -34.63 -0.09
N ASP A 694 21.13 -34.67 0.72
CA ASP A 694 20.39 -35.91 1.00
C ASP A 694 19.73 -36.52 -0.24
N ALA A 695 19.36 -35.69 -1.22
CA ALA A 695 18.75 -36.14 -2.47
C ALA A 695 19.77 -36.76 -3.46
N VAL A 696 21.06 -36.42 -3.34
CA VAL A 696 22.11 -36.81 -4.29
C VAL A 696 23.25 -37.63 -3.69
N LYS A 697 23.37 -37.72 -2.37
CA LYS A 697 24.51 -38.35 -1.66
C LYS A 697 24.85 -39.79 -2.07
N LYS A 698 23.88 -40.54 -2.60
CA LYS A 698 24.10 -41.94 -3.03
C LYS A 698 24.73 -42.03 -4.41
N ASP A 699 24.67 -40.95 -5.18
CA ASP A 699 25.12 -40.87 -6.56
C ASP A 699 26.40 -40.04 -6.71
N LEU A 700 26.82 -39.34 -5.64
CA LEU A 700 28.10 -38.63 -5.58
C LEU A 700 29.27 -39.64 -5.65
N PRO A 701 30.31 -39.35 -6.45
CA PRO A 701 31.53 -40.14 -6.46
C PRO A 701 32.20 -40.20 -5.09
N VAL A 702 32.91 -41.30 -4.84
CA VAL A 702 33.75 -41.45 -3.64
C VAL A 702 35.18 -41.09 -4.01
N HIS A 703 35.68 -39.98 -3.47
CA HIS A 703 37.05 -39.51 -3.68
C HIS A 703 37.98 -40.05 -2.57
N PRO A 704 38.92 -40.95 -2.88
CA PRO A 704 39.79 -41.59 -1.87
C PRO A 704 40.61 -40.61 -1.03
N GLU A 705 40.96 -39.46 -1.61
CA GLU A 705 41.66 -38.33 -1.00
C GLU A 705 40.89 -37.66 0.15
N ASP A 706 39.56 -37.82 0.20
CA ASP A 706 38.75 -37.30 1.30
C ASP A 706 38.67 -38.29 2.49
N HIS A 707 39.12 -39.53 2.28
CA HIS A 707 39.00 -40.65 3.21
C HIS A 707 40.35 -41.24 3.66
N VAL A 708 41.41 -40.43 3.66
CA VAL A 708 42.80 -40.88 3.98
C VAL A 708 42.94 -41.56 5.36
N ASN A 709 41.97 -41.36 6.27
CA ASN A 709 41.92 -41.98 7.60
C ASN A 709 40.81 -43.05 7.77
N ASP A 710 40.08 -43.41 6.71
CA ASP A 710 38.99 -44.39 6.77
C ASP A 710 39.48 -45.77 6.25
N PRO A 711 39.45 -46.85 7.05
CA PRO A 711 40.04 -48.13 6.67
C PRO A 711 39.30 -48.88 5.54
N GLN A 712 38.06 -48.49 5.21
CA GLN A 712 37.25 -49.19 4.18
C GLN A 712 37.65 -48.84 2.73
N PRO A 713 37.78 -47.56 2.31
CA PRO A 713 38.14 -47.22 0.93
C PRO A 713 39.57 -47.60 0.55
N ALA A 714 40.51 -47.54 1.51
CA ALA A 714 41.91 -47.93 1.31
C ALA A 714 42.06 -49.43 1.00
N ALA A 715 41.24 -50.28 1.64
CA ALA A 715 41.21 -51.72 1.40
C ALA A 715 40.65 -52.06 0.01
N VAL A 716 39.66 -51.30 -0.47
CA VAL A 716 39.07 -51.48 -1.81
C VAL A 716 40.07 -51.06 -2.89
N LYS A 717 40.71 -49.89 -2.77
CA LYS A 717 41.75 -49.45 -3.73
C LYS A 717 42.92 -50.42 -3.79
N SER A 718 43.41 -50.87 -2.62
CA SER A 718 44.48 -51.88 -2.54
C SER A 718 44.10 -53.22 -3.17
N ALA A 719 42.86 -53.69 -3.01
CA ALA A 719 42.39 -54.93 -3.62
C ALA A 719 42.25 -54.81 -5.15
N THR A 720 41.78 -53.66 -5.65
CA THR A 720 41.66 -53.40 -7.09
C THR A 720 43.02 -53.29 -7.75
N ASP A 721 43.98 -52.58 -7.14
CA ASP A 721 45.36 -52.46 -7.64
C ASP A 721 46.10 -53.82 -7.63
N ALA A 722 45.84 -54.65 -6.61
CA ALA A 722 46.38 -56.02 -6.55
C ALA A 722 45.79 -56.91 -7.64
N LEU A 723 44.50 -56.77 -7.96
CA LEU A 723 43.82 -57.52 -9.02
C LEU A 723 44.31 -57.10 -10.42
N VAL A 724 44.48 -55.80 -10.65
CA VAL A 724 45.02 -55.25 -11.91
C VAL A 724 46.45 -55.72 -12.15
N ASN A 725 47.31 -55.69 -11.12
CA ASN A 725 48.67 -56.21 -11.20
C ASN A 725 48.71 -57.74 -11.42
N ALA A 726 47.79 -58.49 -10.81
CA ALA A 726 47.69 -59.93 -11.02
C ALA A 726 47.22 -60.29 -12.45
N LEU A 727 46.37 -59.46 -13.06
CA LEU A 727 45.87 -59.64 -14.43
C LEU A 727 46.84 -59.15 -15.51
N ALA A 728 47.77 -58.24 -15.17
CA ALA A 728 48.82 -57.76 -16.08
C ALA A 728 49.95 -58.78 -16.32
N LEU A 729 50.05 -59.82 -15.49
CA LEU A 729 51.01 -60.92 -15.68
C LEU A 729 50.38 -62.06 -16.51
N LYS A 730 50.54 -61.99 -17.83
CA LYS A 730 50.37 -63.14 -18.74
C LYS A 730 51.72 -63.76 -19.15
N PRO A 731 51.76 -65.05 -19.53
CA PRO A 731 52.75 -66.02 -19.08
C PRO A 731 54.07 -65.97 -19.86
N HIS A 732 55.18 -66.14 -19.13
CA HIS A 732 56.48 -66.43 -19.71
C HIS A 732 56.49 -67.82 -20.38
N LYS A 733 56.99 -67.83 -21.62
CA LYS A 733 57.32 -68.97 -22.48
C LYS A 733 57.87 -70.19 -21.73
N LEU A 734 57.24 -71.35 -21.95
CA LEU A 734 57.84 -72.67 -21.74
C LEU A 734 58.26 -73.25 -23.10
N GLY A 735 59.56 -73.55 -23.22
CA GLY A 735 60.08 -74.60 -24.10
C GLY A 735 60.76 -74.18 -25.40
N THR A 736 62.11 -74.21 -25.40
CA THR A 736 62.97 -74.90 -26.38
C THR A 736 64.43 -74.86 -25.88
N ASP A 737 64.98 -75.98 -25.41
CA ASP A 737 66.14 -76.66 -26.02
C ASP A 737 66.94 -77.55 -25.04
N LYS A 738 67.03 -78.82 -25.49
CA LYS A 738 68.01 -79.91 -25.25
C LYS A 738 68.03 -80.66 -23.92
#